data_AF-A0A841LUA5-F1
#
_entry.id   AF-A0A841LUA5-F1
#
_cell.length_a   1.000
_cell.length_b   1.000
_cell.length_c   1.000
_cell.angle_alpha   90.00
_cell.angle_beta   90.00
_cell.angle_gamma   90.00
#
_symmetry.space_group_name_H-M   'P 1'
#
loop_
_entity.id
_entity.type
_entity.pdbx_description
1 polymer ?
#
loop_
_entity_poly.entity_id
_entity_poly.type
_entity_poly.pdbx_seq_one_letter_code
_entity_poly.pdbx_strand_id
1 'polypeptide(L)'
;MRNYIIIVALCLMAYIAKGQAVLKQADRQFELYNFTNAIDLYLEAYKRKPATYTADRLAESYRKSFNYAAAEKWYSKADSMSGAASRITLAHGLMLQANGKYSLAKSAFQRYQATRDTTMNELLVQRLIASCDSAEAWTANPVNVKIENQKHLNSREADWGAVPYKGGVIFTSDRNLPEVQGSSVHKHKPFLRFDGKLIKPSDKIYLWTGNNYNHLYFSTGSSVGIFPIDAGTDYHVGTATFNRTGNEMFFTLTRIPESIKPYEKISTINIEIYSSRRDSLGNWGKPLPLPVNKAGDYSVSDPFLKGDTLYFTSNMPGGKGGTDLYFMVRSRDNTWGSAQNMASLNTAGNERTPVMASNGDFYFASDGYIGMGGLDIFKVSNLKNRQKVINLKYPVNTSRDDFAISLSNIPDTYFFSSNREGGNGADDIYSLFIPPAQDENVILAGIVYDQQTKIPIPGAKLIIESPNGERKQLITDVRGFYQVEVAKNNNYKLTASKQDYISANEQVKTDTATRYIKDLYLDFFTDQAIVLPNIYYDFDKYNIRPDAAVQLDKVLALLNKYPTLKLELGSHTDSRGPDAYNQWLSQKRAESAVAYLIGRGIAESRIKANGYGESRLVNHCSNGVSCSVAEHQANRRTEIKKIN
;
A
#
# COMPACT_ATOMS: atom_id res chain seq x y z
N MET A 1 0.08 77.56 9.53
CA MET A 1 0.00 76.35 8.66
C MET A 1 1.35 75.67 8.44
N ARG A 2 2.41 76.37 8.00
CA ARG A 2 3.73 75.77 7.72
C ARG A 2 4.34 74.98 8.90
N ASN A 3 4.22 75.49 10.13
CA ASN A 3 4.75 74.80 11.33
C ASN A 3 3.92 73.55 11.72
N TYR A 4 2.61 73.54 11.45
CA TYR A 4 1.77 72.36 11.67
C TYR A 4 2.07 71.24 10.67
N ILE A 5 2.35 71.57 9.40
CA ILE A 5 2.75 70.60 8.38
C ILE A 5 4.09 69.95 8.73
N ILE A 6 5.05 70.71 9.26
CA ILE A 6 6.36 70.19 9.69
C ILE A 6 6.22 69.26 10.91
N ILE A 7 5.40 69.62 11.90
CA ILE A 7 5.16 68.77 13.08
C ILE A 7 4.43 67.48 12.68
N VAL A 8 3.42 67.56 11.82
CA VAL A 8 2.73 66.37 11.30
C VAL A 8 3.68 65.48 10.49
N ALA A 9 4.54 66.06 9.65
CA ALA A 9 5.55 65.31 8.89
C ALA A 9 6.60 64.65 9.80
N LEU A 10 7.06 65.34 10.86
CA LEU A 10 7.99 64.78 11.85
C LEU A 10 7.35 63.64 12.67
N CYS A 11 6.09 63.79 13.07
CA CYS A 11 5.33 62.73 13.73
C CYS A 11 5.11 61.52 12.80
N LEU A 12 4.84 61.75 11.52
CA LEU A 12 4.72 60.70 10.51
C LEU A 12 6.06 59.97 10.29
N MET A 13 7.17 60.71 10.20
CA MET A 13 8.53 60.14 10.08
C MET A 13 8.92 59.35 11.34
N ALA A 14 8.60 59.83 12.54
CA ALA A 14 8.85 59.12 13.79
C ALA A 14 8.00 57.83 13.88
N TYR A 15 6.76 57.84 13.39
CA TYR A 15 5.90 56.65 13.33
C TYR A 15 6.45 55.60 12.35
N ILE A 16 6.94 56.02 11.18
CA ILE A 16 7.57 55.15 10.18
C ILE A 16 8.88 54.54 10.72
N ALA A 17 9.75 55.34 11.34
CA ALA A 17 11.01 54.88 11.91
C ALA A 17 10.80 53.83 13.03
N LYS A 18 9.79 54.03 13.88
CA LYS A 18 9.41 53.04 14.90
C LYS A 18 8.87 51.74 14.29
N GLY A 19 8.13 51.79 13.18
CA GLY A 19 7.66 50.60 12.47
C GLY A 19 8.80 49.72 11.93
N GLN A 20 9.82 50.34 11.35
CA GLN A 20 11.00 49.64 10.85
C GLN A 20 11.84 49.00 11.96
N ALA A 21 11.91 49.64 13.14
CA ALA A 21 12.59 49.09 14.31
C ALA A 21 11.90 47.81 14.83
N VAL A 22 10.56 47.79 14.91
CA VAL A 22 9.80 46.60 15.37
C VAL A 22 9.95 45.44 14.40
N LEU A 23 9.90 45.68 13.09
CA LEU A 23 10.09 44.63 12.08
C LEU A 23 11.47 43.97 12.21
N LYS A 24 12.53 44.78 12.36
CA LYS A 24 13.90 44.26 12.55
C LYS A 24 14.03 43.42 13.83
N GLN A 25 13.29 43.76 14.87
CA GLN A 25 13.24 42.95 16.10
C GLN A 25 12.50 41.62 15.86
N ALA A 26 11.39 41.64 15.12
CA ALA A 26 10.65 40.43 14.74
C ALA A 26 11.52 39.48 13.92
N ASP A 27 12.24 40.00 12.92
CA ASP A 27 13.18 39.22 12.10
C ASP A 27 14.27 38.59 12.96
N ARG A 28 14.81 39.32 13.94
CA ARG A 28 15.80 38.77 14.86
C ARG A 28 15.25 37.64 15.73
N GLN A 29 14.02 37.77 16.25
CA GLN A 29 13.40 36.69 17.02
C GLN A 29 13.15 35.45 16.15
N PHE A 30 12.69 35.66 14.91
CA PHE A 30 12.50 34.59 13.95
C PHE A 30 13.81 33.84 13.65
N GLU A 31 14.91 34.57 13.41
CA GLU A 31 16.24 33.97 13.16
C GLU A 31 16.74 33.14 14.35
N LEU A 32 16.35 33.52 15.57
CA LEU A 32 16.66 32.80 16.81
C LEU A 32 15.67 31.67 17.11
N TYR A 33 14.80 31.32 16.15
CA TYR A 33 13.72 30.33 16.29
C TYR A 33 12.71 30.68 17.39
N ASN A 34 12.70 31.91 17.90
CA ASN A 34 11.74 32.35 18.91
C ASN A 34 10.45 32.82 18.24
N PHE A 35 9.69 31.86 17.71
CA PHE A 35 8.51 32.13 16.88
C PHE A 35 7.38 32.77 17.68
N THR A 36 7.22 32.42 18.96
CA THR A 36 6.21 33.03 19.84
C THR A 36 6.40 34.55 19.92
N ASN A 37 7.61 35.02 20.23
CA ASN A 37 7.89 36.45 20.29
C ASN A 37 7.89 37.10 18.90
N ALA A 38 8.35 36.37 17.87
CA ALA A 38 8.32 36.86 16.50
C ALA A 38 6.87 37.14 16.03
N ILE A 39 5.92 36.27 16.37
CA ILE A 39 4.50 36.41 16.05
C ILE A 39 3.95 37.74 16.59
N ASP A 40 4.17 38.02 17.88
CA ASP A 40 3.67 39.24 18.52
C ASP A 40 4.24 40.51 17.86
N LEU A 41 5.55 40.50 17.59
CA LEU A 41 6.24 41.63 16.95
C LEU A 41 5.83 41.80 15.48
N TYR A 42 5.64 40.71 14.73
CA TYR A 42 5.15 40.79 13.35
C TYR A 42 3.70 41.26 13.27
N LEU A 43 2.84 40.85 14.22
CA LEU A 43 1.47 41.39 14.33
C LEU A 43 1.49 42.90 14.56
N GLU A 44 2.36 43.40 15.45
CA GLU A 44 2.53 44.83 15.69
C GLU A 44 3.09 45.56 14.45
N ALA A 45 4.13 45.01 13.83
CA ALA A 45 4.72 45.56 12.62
C ALA A 45 3.69 45.64 11.48
N TYR A 46 2.88 44.59 11.30
CA TYR A 46 1.85 44.53 10.24
C TYR A 46 0.74 45.55 10.48
N LYS A 47 0.29 45.72 11.74
CA LYS A 47 -0.72 46.74 12.10
C LYS A 47 -0.25 48.16 11.73
N ARG A 48 1.04 48.45 11.87
CA ARG A 48 1.62 49.76 11.57
C ARG A 48 1.82 49.99 10.07
N LYS A 49 2.34 49.00 9.36
CA LYS A 49 2.58 49.05 7.92
C LYS A 49 2.32 47.67 7.31
N PRO A 50 1.11 47.42 6.78
CA PRO A 50 0.79 46.19 6.08
C PRO A 50 1.75 46.00 4.89
N ALA A 51 2.40 44.84 4.84
CA ALA A 51 3.32 44.48 3.77
C ALA A 51 3.29 42.97 3.56
N THR A 52 3.47 42.53 2.31
CA THR A 52 3.50 41.11 1.93
C THR A 52 4.56 40.35 2.70
N TYR A 53 5.77 40.92 2.84
CA TYR A 53 6.87 40.35 3.63
C TYR A 53 6.46 40.08 5.08
N THR A 54 5.87 41.07 5.75
CA THR A 54 5.47 40.95 7.16
C THR A 54 4.37 39.91 7.35
N ALA A 55 3.38 39.85 6.45
CA ALA A 55 2.32 38.83 6.49
C ALA A 55 2.88 37.42 6.28
N ASP A 56 3.78 37.25 5.31
CA ASP A 56 4.43 35.98 5.03
C ASP A 56 5.29 35.50 6.20
N ARG A 57 6.12 36.37 6.79
CA ARG A 57 6.93 36.02 7.97
C ARG A 57 6.09 35.68 9.19
N LEU A 58 4.97 36.38 9.38
CA LEU A 58 3.99 36.04 10.41
C LEU A 58 3.36 34.67 10.15
N ALA A 59 2.96 34.38 8.91
CA ALA A 59 2.40 33.09 8.52
C ALA A 59 3.40 31.94 8.75
N GLU A 60 4.65 32.13 8.35
CA GLU A 60 5.73 31.17 8.55
C GLU A 60 6.01 30.95 10.05
N SER A 61 5.95 32.00 10.87
CA SER A 61 6.10 31.86 12.33
C SER A 61 4.99 31.01 12.94
N TYR A 62 3.73 31.23 12.52
CA TYR A 62 2.61 30.39 12.93
C TYR A 62 2.78 28.94 12.46
N ARG A 63 3.22 28.73 11.21
CA ARG A 63 3.49 27.40 10.65
C ARG A 63 4.56 26.66 11.45
N LYS A 64 5.66 27.33 11.78
CA LYS A 64 6.76 26.77 12.60
C LYS A 64 6.37 26.49 14.04
N SER A 65 5.31 27.14 14.52
CA SER A 65 4.71 26.90 15.84
C SER A 65 3.50 25.95 15.77
N PHE A 66 3.33 25.21 14.67
CA PHE A 66 2.24 24.25 14.45
C PHE A 66 0.82 24.85 14.50
N ASN A 67 0.68 26.18 14.45
CA ASN A 67 -0.62 26.85 14.38
C ASN A 67 -1.05 27.01 12.92
N TYR A 68 -1.40 25.89 12.30
CA TYR A 68 -1.71 25.79 10.88
C TYR A 68 -2.95 26.59 10.48
N ALA A 69 -3.94 26.73 11.37
CA ALA A 69 -5.13 27.54 11.12
C ALA A 69 -4.81 29.04 11.00
N ALA A 70 -3.94 29.57 11.87
CA ALA A 70 -3.49 30.96 11.77
C ALA A 70 -2.53 31.15 10.58
N ALA A 71 -1.63 30.19 10.35
CA ALA A 71 -0.70 30.22 9.22
C ALA A 71 -1.45 30.31 7.89
N GLU A 72 -2.45 29.45 7.66
CA GLU A 72 -3.29 29.48 6.45
C GLU A 72 -3.90 30.87 6.21
N LYS A 73 -4.51 31.48 7.24
CA LYS A 73 -5.14 32.80 7.12
C LYS A 73 -4.13 33.87 6.70
N TRP A 74 -2.94 33.85 7.28
CA TRP A 74 -1.90 34.83 6.96
C TRP A 74 -1.23 34.59 5.61
N TYR A 75 -1.03 33.33 5.20
CA TYR A 75 -0.58 33.02 3.85
C TYR A 75 -1.61 33.40 2.79
N SER A 76 -2.90 33.12 3.01
CA SER A 76 -3.98 33.55 2.13
C SER A 76 -3.97 35.07 1.93
N LYS A 77 -3.76 35.81 3.04
CA LYS A 77 -3.59 37.26 2.99
C LYS A 77 -2.34 37.68 2.22
N ALA A 78 -1.20 37.04 2.44
CA ALA A 78 0.04 37.37 1.73
C ALA A 78 -0.03 37.03 0.24
N ASP A 79 -0.62 35.89 -0.13
CA ASP A 79 -0.81 35.37 -1.50
C ASP A 79 -1.77 36.25 -2.33
N SER A 80 -2.67 36.99 -1.68
CA SER A 80 -3.59 37.94 -2.35
C SER A 80 -3.03 39.36 -2.51
N MET A 81 -1.86 39.67 -1.94
CA MET A 81 -1.22 40.99 -2.06
C MET A 81 -0.39 41.10 -3.35
N SER A 82 -0.28 42.32 -3.88
CA SER A 82 0.58 42.59 -5.05
C SER A 82 2.05 42.24 -4.75
N GLY A 83 2.72 41.62 -5.73
CA GLY A 83 4.12 41.22 -5.60
C GLY A 83 4.36 40.01 -4.69
N ALA A 84 3.34 39.19 -4.41
CA ALA A 84 3.52 37.91 -3.71
C ALA A 84 4.48 36.99 -4.47
N ALA A 85 5.49 36.49 -3.77
CA ALA A 85 6.41 35.51 -4.34
C ALA A 85 5.69 34.15 -4.49
N SER A 86 6.00 33.41 -5.56
CA SER A 86 5.58 32.03 -5.82
C SER A 86 5.65 31.11 -4.59
N ARG A 87 6.72 31.21 -3.77
CA ARG A 87 6.87 30.42 -2.53
C ARG A 87 5.74 30.64 -1.51
N ILE A 88 5.09 31.80 -1.52
CA ILE A 88 3.96 32.12 -0.65
C ILE A 88 2.73 31.32 -1.10
N THR A 89 2.50 31.22 -2.41
CA THR A 89 1.45 30.38 -2.99
C THR A 89 1.65 28.91 -2.64
N LEU A 90 2.89 28.41 -2.72
CA LEU A 90 3.24 27.06 -2.29
C LEU A 90 2.97 26.84 -0.80
N ALA A 91 3.45 27.74 0.06
CA ALA A 91 3.25 27.64 1.51
C ALA A 91 1.77 27.72 1.90
N HIS A 92 0.98 28.55 1.20
CA HIS A 92 -0.47 28.61 1.35
C HIS A 92 -1.12 27.26 1.03
N GLY A 93 -0.73 26.61 -0.09
CA GLY A 93 -1.19 25.27 -0.45
C GLY A 93 -0.88 24.22 0.62
N LEU A 94 0.34 24.22 1.15
CA LEU A 94 0.75 23.32 2.24
C LEU A 94 -0.10 23.54 3.51
N MET A 95 -0.45 24.78 3.86
CA MET A 95 -1.31 25.04 5.03
C MET A 95 -2.78 24.67 4.80
N LEU A 96 -3.29 24.86 3.59
CA LEU A 96 -4.61 24.36 3.20
C LEU A 96 -4.65 22.84 3.32
N GLN A 97 -3.62 22.13 2.84
CA GLN A 97 -3.50 20.68 2.97
C GLN A 97 -3.44 20.27 4.44
N ALA A 98 -2.59 20.91 5.24
CA ALA A 98 -2.45 20.61 6.67
C ALA A 98 -3.77 20.76 7.44
N ASN A 99 -4.62 21.71 7.04
CA ASN A 99 -5.97 21.92 7.59
C ASN A 99 -7.06 21.07 6.91
N GLY A 100 -6.70 20.05 6.12
CA GLY A 100 -7.62 19.12 5.49
C GLY A 100 -8.44 19.71 4.32
N LYS A 101 -8.08 20.89 3.81
CA LYS A 101 -8.78 21.59 2.71
C LYS A 101 -8.20 21.19 1.35
N TYR A 102 -8.25 19.90 1.02
CA TYR A 102 -7.54 19.30 -0.12
C TYR A 102 -7.89 19.91 -1.48
N SER A 103 -9.17 20.08 -1.80
CA SER A 103 -9.61 20.76 -3.04
C SER A 103 -9.00 22.16 -3.21
N LEU A 104 -8.90 22.94 -2.13
CA LEU A 104 -8.29 24.28 -2.17
C LEU A 104 -6.76 24.19 -2.26
N ALA A 105 -6.16 23.25 -1.53
CA ALA A 105 -4.71 23.01 -1.58
C ALA A 105 -4.24 22.63 -2.99
N LYS A 106 -4.95 21.70 -3.64
CA LYS A 106 -4.72 21.31 -5.04
C LYS A 106 -4.73 22.51 -5.98
N SER A 107 -5.73 23.37 -5.84
CA SER A 107 -5.83 24.61 -6.63
C SER A 107 -4.63 25.54 -6.39
N ALA A 108 -4.16 25.67 -5.15
CA ALA A 108 -2.97 26.46 -4.83
C ALA A 108 -1.68 25.86 -5.43
N PHE A 109 -1.51 24.54 -5.37
CA PHE A 109 -0.35 23.87 -5.97
C PHE A 109 -0.32 23.98 -7.51
N GLN A 110 -1.47 23.91 -8.16
CA GLN A 110 -1.58 24.14 -9.61
C GLN A 110 -1.22 25.59 -9.99
N ARG A 111 -1.64 26.58 -9.17
CA ARG A 111 -1.20 27.97 -9.35
C ARG A 111 0.31 28.11 -9.17
N TYR A 112 0.90 27.48 -8.15
CA TYR A 112 2.36 27.48 -7.96
C TYR A 112 3.06 26.86 -9.17
N GLN A 113 2.61 25.68 -9.64
CA GLN A 113 3.19 25.01 -10.81
C GLN A 113 3.14 25.89 -12.07
N ALA A 114 2.07 26.67 -12.26
CA ALA A 114 1.95 27.60 -13.38
C ALA A 114 2.98 28.74 -13.36
N THR A 115 3.56 29.08 -12.20
CA THR A 115 4.64 30.08 -12.10
C THR A 115 5.97 29.61 -12.69
N ARG A 116 6.14 28.30 -12.90
CA ARG A 116 7.41 27.65 -13.33
C ARG A 116 8.59 27.93 -12.39
N ASP A 117 8.30 28.27 -11.15
CA ASP A 117 9.30 28.40 -10.10
C ASP A 117 9.88 27.02 -9.74
N THR A 118 11.20 26.94 -9.64
CA THR A 118 11.95 25.70 -9.42
C THR A 118 12.48 25.55 -7.98
N THR A 119 12.05 26.44 -7.06
CA THR A 119 12.44 26.40 -5.65
C THR A 119 12.06 25.07 -5.00
N MET A 120 10.89 24.53 -5.34
CA MET A 120 10.51 23.16 -4.98
C MET A 120 10.69 22.23 -6.16
N ASN A 121 11.16 21.01 -5.88
CA ASN A 121 11.29 19.98 -6.89
C ASN A 121 9.94 19.72 -7.58
N GLU A 122 9.92 19.72 -8.92
CA GLU A 122 8.69 19.57 -9.71
C GLU A 122 7.96 18.25 -9.40
N LEU A 123 8.69 17.16 -9.20
CA LEU A 123 8.11 15.86 -8.84
C LEU A 123 7.40 15.93 -7.49
N LEU A 124 7.92 16.71 -6.53
CA LEU A 124 7.30 16.89 -5.22
C LEU A 124 6.00 17.69 -5.35
N VAL A 125 5.96 18.74 -6.18
CA VAL A 125 4.73 19.50 -6.46
C VAL A 125 3.66 18.62 -7.12
N GLN A 126 4.04 17.79 -8.10
CA GLN A 126 3.12 16.85 -8.73
C GLN A 126 2.57 15.83 -7.72
N ARG A 127 3.41 15.36 -6.78
CA ARG A 127 3.00 14.48 -5.68
C ARG A 127 2.03 15.17 -4.73
N LEU A 128 2.24 16.43 -4.38
CA LEU A 128 1.31 17.20 -3.53
C LEU A 128 -0.08 17.32 -4.18
N ILE A 129 -0.14 17.58 -5.49
CA ILE A 129 -1.39 17.61 -6.26
C ILE A 129 -2.09 16.24 -6.21
N ALA A 130 -1.37 15.15 -6.46
CA ALA A 130 -1.92 13.79 -6.40
C ALA A 130 -2.31 13.35 -4.97
N SER A 131 -1.63 13.89 -3.96
CA SER A 131 -1.91 13.66 -2.55
C SER A 131 -3.26 14.24 -2.16
N CYS A 132 -3.62 15.43 -2.66
CA CYS A 132 -4.97 15.99 -2.41
C CYS A 132 -6.09 15.05 -2.90
N ASP A 133 -5.98 14.50 -4.11
CA ASP A 133 -6.97 13.56 -4.65
C ASP A 133 -7.01 12.25 -3.83
N SER A 134 -5.83 11.74 -3.46
CA SER A 134 -5.72 10.50 -2.67
C SER A 134 -6.28 10.66 -1.26
N ALA A 135 -6.02 11.80 -0.62
CA ALA A 135 -6.49 12.10 0.72
C ALA A 135 -8.01 12.22 0.78
N GLU A 136 -8.65 12.86 -0.20
CA GLU A 136 -10.11 12.91 -0.31
C GLU A 136 -10.69 11.49 -0.49
N ALA A 137 -10.10 10.67 -1.37
CA ALA A 137 -10.53 9.29 -1.60
C ALA A 137 -10.36 8.39 -0.36
N TRP A 138 -9.25 8.50 0.36
CA TRP A 138 -8.98 7.70 1.56
C TRP A 138 -9.82 8.14 2.75
N THR A 139 -10.08 9.44 2.90
CA THR A 139 -11.00 9.95 3.94
C THR A 139 -12.41 9.43 3.72
N ALA A 140 -12.87 9.38 2.46
CA ALA A 140 -14.17 8.81 2.11
C ALA A 140 -14.25 7.28 2.27
N ASN A 141 -13.11 6.58 2.31
CA ASN A 141 -13.03 5.11 2.42
C ASN A 141 -12.01 4.68 3.48
N PRO A 142 -12.32 4.84 4.78
CA PRO A 142 -11.39 4.54 5.87
C PRO A 142 -10.99 3.06 5.90
N VAL A 143 -9.73 2.78 6.24
CA VAL A 143 -9.29 1.41 6.52
C VAL A 143 -9.76 0.94 7.89
N ASN A 144 -10.01 -0.36 8.02
CA ASN A 144 -10.46 -0.96 9.28
C ASN A 144 -9.28 -1.13 10.25
N VAL A 145 -9.09 -0.17 11.14
CA VAL A 145 -8.10 -0.18 12.21
C VAL A 145 -8.72 0.39 13.48
N LYS A 146 -8.13 0.12 14.64
CA LYS A 146 -8.52 0.73 15.91
C LYS A 146 -7.39 1.61 16.43
N ILE A 147 -7.69 2.86 16.71
CA ILE A 147 -6.73 3.85 17.22
C ILE A 147 -7.21 4.38 18.56
N GLU A 148 -6.32 4.43 19.57
CA GLU A 148 -6.62 4.98 20.88
C GLU A 148 -5.53 5.96 21.33
N ASN A 149 -5.92 7.20 21.66
CA ASN A 149 -5.01 8.18 22.27
C ASN A 149 -4.58 7.69 23.66
N GLN A 150 -3.28 7.60 23.90
CA GLN A 150 -2.71 7.13 25.16
C GLN A 150 -2.65 8.26 26.20
N LYS A 151 -3.81 8.74 26.64
CA LYS A 151 -3.96 9.90 27.54
C LYS A 151 -3.13 9.85 28.83
N HIS A 152 -2.80 8.64 29.31
CA HIS A 152 -1.98 8.46 30.51
C HIS A 152 -0.48 8.64 30.25
N LEU A 153 -0.05 8.56 28.98
CA LEU A 153 1.29 8.93 28.55
C LEU A 153 1.35 10.42 28.23
N ASN A 154 0.32 10.97 27.59
CA ASN A 154 0.34 12.31 27.01
C ASN A 154 0.16 13.46 28.04
N SER A 155 0.74 14.61 27.71
CA SER A 155 0.72 15.89 28.41
C SER A 155 0.08 16.97 27.53
N ARG A 156 0.27 18.26 27.85
CA ARG A 156 -0.16 19.37 26.98
C ARG A 156 0.90 19.75 25.95
N GLU A 157 2.15 19.44 26.25
CA GLU A 157 3.31 19.63 25.39
C GLU A 157 3.43 18.48 24.38
N ALA A 158 4.59 18.29 23.75
CA ALA A 158 4.80 17.24 22.77
C ALA A 158 5.25 15.94 23.43
N ASP A 159 4.61 14.83 23.05
CA ASP A 159 4.87 13.48 23.52
C ASP A 159 4.90 12.51 22.35
N TRP A 160 6.04 11.87 22.14
CA TRP A 160 6.23 11.10 20.91
C TRP A 160 7.31 10.03 21.02
N GLY A 161 7.40 9.16 20.02
CA GLY A 161 8.48 8.17 19.95
C GLY A 161 8.40 7.10 21.04
N ALA A 162 7.19 6.66 21.38
CA ALA A 162 6.96 5.65 22.40
C ALA A 162 7.57 4.30 21.99
N VAL A 163 8.29 3.64 22.89
CA VAL A 163 8.85 2.29 22.70
C VAL A 163 8.69 1.44 23.96
N PRO A 164 8.41 0.13 23.85
CA PRO A 164 8.33 -0.74 25.01
C PRO A 164 9.68 -0.92 25.70
N TYR A 165 9.69 -0.90 27.03
CA TYR A 165 10.88 -1.16 27.83
C TYR A 165 10.53 -1.74 29.20
N LYS A 166 11.05 -2.94 29.53
CA LYS A 166 10.96 -3.58 30.86
C LYS A 166 9.55 -3.53 31.51
N GLY A 167 8.51 -3.84 30.74
CA GLY A 167 7.11 -3.85 31.23
C GLY A 167 6.41 -2.49 31.24
N GLY A 168 7.09 -1.42 30.85
CA GLY A 168 6.53 -0.10 30.62
C GLY A 168 6.84 0.42 29.22
N VAL A 169 6.72 1.74 29.06
CA VAL A 169 6.95 2.49 27.83
C VAL A 169 7.93 3.62 28.11
N ILE A 170 8.92 3.78 27.24
CA ILE A 170 9.78 4.95 27.17
C ILE A 170 9.32 5.83 26.02
N PHE A 171 9.36 7.15 26.18
CA PHE A 171 9.00 8.09 25.13
C PHE A 171 9.74 9.41 25.30
N THR A 172 9.74 10.24 24.26
CA THR A 172 10.35 11.57 24.26
C THR A 172 9.29 12.62 24.59
N SER A 173 9.65 13.59 25.43
CA SER A 173 8.74 14.69 25.77
C SER A 173 9.49 15.97 26.11
N ASP A 174 8.90 17.12 25.76
CA ASP A 174 9.30 18.45 26.23
C ASP A 174 8.42 18.98 27.37
N ARG A 175 7.64 18.09 28.02
CA ARG A 175 6.79 18.45 29.16
C ARG A 175 7.54 19.15 30.28
N ASN A 176 6.82 20.07 30.92
CA ASN A 176 7.28 20.70 32.15
C ASN A 176 6.98 19.78 33.34
N LEU A 177 8.01 19.33 34.06
CA LEU A 177 7.81 18.81 35.41
C LEU A 177 7.75 19.96 36.41
N PRO A 178 6.83 19.93 37.40
CA PRO A 178 6.83 20.93 38.46
C PRO A 178 8.20 20.91 39.14
N GLU A 179 8.84 22.07 39.15
CA GLU A 179 10.09 22.27 39.85
C GLU A 179 9.94 21.80 41.30
N VAL A 180 10.92 21.05 41.80
CA VAL A 180 11.19 21.00 43.23
C VAL A 180 11.23 22.45 43.71
N GLN A 181 10.37 22.79 44.67
CA GLN A 181 10.21 24.16 45.20
C GLN A 181 11.57 24.86 45.34
N GLY A 182 11.79 25.94 44.59
CA GLY A 182 13.01 26.74 44.72
C GLY A 182 13.49 27.47 43.47
N SER A 183 13.03 27.12 42.27
CA SER A 183 13.38 27.89 41.07
C SER A 183 12.32 28.94 40.79
N SER A 184 12.55 30.15 41.28
CA SER A 184 11.76 31.29 40.84
C SER A 184 12.09 31.56 39.37
N VAL A 185 11.36 30.96 38.43
CA VAL A 185 11.36 31.40 37.04
C VAL A 185 10.69 32.77 37.03
N HIS A 186 11.49 33.79 37.30
CA HIS A 186 11.13 35.14 36.92
C HIS A 186 10.69 35.08 35.46
N LYS A 187 9.44 35.45 35.19
CA LYS A 187 8.99 35.92 33.88
C LYS A 187 9.82 37.15 33.52
N HIS A 188 11.09 36.96 33.19
CA HIS A 188 11.91 37.99 32.58
C HIS A 188 11.30 38.23 31.22
N LYS A 189 10.40 39.22 31.14
CA LYS A 189 10.24 40.00 29.92
C LYS A 189 11.66 40.42 29.55
N PRO A 190 12.24 39.98 28.43
CA PRO A 190 13.59 40.37 28.09
C PRO A 190 13.57 41.88 27.84
N PHE A 191 13.95 42.65 28.86
CA PHE A 191 14.27 44.05 28.68
C PHE A 191 15.66 44.08 28.03
N LEU A 192 15.65 44.32 26.72
CA LEU A 192 16.70 44.90 25.89
C LEU A 192 18.15 44.69 26.41
N ARG A 193 18.84 43.68 25.88
CA ARG A 193 20.31 43.70 25.77
C ARG A 193 20.71 43.45 24.32
N PHE A 194 21.43 44.43 23.75
CA PHE A 194 22.01 44.42 22.41
C PHE A 194 23.54 44.31 22.50
N ASP A 195 24.09 43.45 23.35
CA ASP A 195 25.53 43.43 23.62
C ASP A 195 26.32 42.39 22.81
N GLY A 196 25.70 41.66 21.87
CA GLY A 196 26.43 40.93 20.82
C GLY A 196 27.43 39.88 21.31
N LYS A 197 27.40 39.52 22.60
CA LYS A 197 28.25 38.49 23.21
C LYS A 197 27.48 37.16 23.15
N LEU A 198 28.09 36.17 22.48
CA LEU A 198 27.67 34.75 22.40
C LEU A 198 26.31 34.44 23.07
N ILE A 199 25.24 34.43 22.29
CA ILE A 199 23.95 33.88 22.73
C ILE A 199 24.10 32.36 22.70
N LYS A 200 24.66 31.77 23.77
CA LYS A 200 24.44 30.35 24.00
C LYS A 200 22.93 30.13 24.21
N PRO A 201 22.36 29.00 23.73
CA PRO A 201 20.98 28.64 24.04
C PRO A 201 20.76 28.64 25.56
N SER A 202 19.51 28.87 26.00
CA SER A 202 19.17 28.65 27.40
C SER A 202 19.49 27.20 27.78
N ASP A 203 19.97 26.96 28.99
CA ASP A 203 20.23 25.60 29.46
C ASP A 203 18.95 24.85 29.89
N LYS A 204 17.79 25.52 29.83
CA LYS A 204 16.50 24.93 30.25
C LYS A 204 15.43 25.04 29.18
N ILE A 205 15.28 26.22 28.58
CA ILE A 205 14.14 26.52 27.70
C ILE A 205 14.55 26.41 26.24
N TYR A 206 13.85 25.55 25.50
CA TYR A 206 13.97 25.47 24.06
C TYR A 206 13.14 26.58 23.41
N LEU A 207 13.81 27.59 22.84
CA LEU A 207 13.13 28.79 22.32
C LEU A 207 12.13 28.54 21.19
N TRP A 208 12.25 27.42 20.46
CA TRP A 208 11.30 27.07 19.40
C TRP A 208 9.91 26.80 19.97
N THR A 209 9.82 25.91 20.96
CA THR A 209 8.53 25.52 21.56
C THR A 209 8.16 26.41 22.73
N GLY A 210 9.14 27.04 23.37
CA GLY A 210 8.96 27.76 24.63
C GLY A 210 8.86 26.82 25.85
N ASN A 211 9.01 25.51 25.64
CA ASN A 211 9.02 24.48 26.68
C ASN A 211 10.45 24.11 27.09
N ASN A 212 10.59 23.08 27.93
CA ASN A 212 11.89 22.50 28.24
C ASN A 212 12.52 21.83 27.02
N TYR A 213 13.80 21.48 27.12
CA TYR A 213 14.39 20.54 26.17
C TYR A 213 13.74 19.16 26.30
N ASN A 214 13.82 18.40 25.21
CA ASN A 214 13.32 17.03 25.18
C ASN A 214 14.08 16.17 26.19
N HIS A 215 13.37 15.33 26.93
CA HIS A 215 13.96 14.26 27.73
C HIS A 215 13.27 12.94 27.44
N LEU A 216 13.94 11.84 27.79
CA LEU A 216 13.32 10.52 27.84
C LEU A 216 12.52 10.38 29.13
N TYR A 217 11.28 9.93 29.00
CA TYR A 217 10.36 9.62 30.08
C TYR A 217 10.03 8.14 30.08
N PHE A 218 9.68 7.61 31.25
CA PHE A 218 9.26 6.24 31.45
C PHE A 218 7.92 6.18 32.17
N SER A 219 7.07 5.27 31.73
CA SER A 219 5.76 5.00 32.33
C SER A 219 5.47 3.52 32.42
N THR A 220 4.92 3.09 33.55
CA THR A 220 4.33 1.75 33.74
C THR A 220 2.80 1.76 33.64
N GLY A 221 2.22 2.89 33.21
CA GLY A 221 0.76 3.10 33.13
C GLY A 221 0.15 3.84 34.32
N SER A 222 0.78 3.78 35.50
CA SER A 222 0.30 4.46 36.72
C SER A 222 0.92 5.84 36.96
N SER A 223 2.13 6.07 36.44
CA SER A 223 2.87 7.31 36.64
C SER A 223 3.90 7.50 35.53
N VAL A 224 4.14 8.75 35.13
CA VAL A 224 5.23 9.12 34.23
C VAL A 224 6.35 9.76 35.05
N GLY A 225 7.59 9.33 34.84
CA GLY A 225 8.79 9.94 35.42
C GLY A 225 9.93 10.08 34.40
N ILE A 226 10.93 10.90 34.71
CA ILE A 226 12.15 11.00 33.86
C ILE A 226 12.84 9.64 33.82
N PHE A 227 13.26 9.21 32.64
CA PHE A 227 14.07 8.02 32.47
C PHE A 227 15.48 8.25 33.04
N PRO A 228 16.00 7.38 33.92
CA PRO A 228 17.21 7.64 34.70
C PRO A 228 18.49 7.40 33.87
N ILE A 229 18.71 8.21 32.85
CA ILE A 229 19.94 8.27 32.05
C ILE A 229 20.69 9.57 32.34
N ASP A 230 21.96 9.46 32.74
CA ASP A 230 22.86 10.61 32.72
C ASP A 230 23.36 10.83 31.29
N ALA A 231 22.69 11.72 30.57
CA ALA A 231 23.04 12.04 29.19
C ALA A 231 24.29 12.95 29.08
N GLY A 232 24.77 13.52 30.19
CA GLY A 232 25.87 14.49 30.21
C GLY A 232 25.58 15.74 29.36
N THR A 233 24.31 16.15 29.27
CA THR A 233 23.82 17.33 28.54
C THR A 233 22.51 17.82 29.13
N ASP A 234 22.32 19.14 29.16
CA ASP A 234 21.05 19.78 29.57
C ASP A 234 20.10 20.04 28.39
N TYR A 235 20.52 19.66 27.18
CA TYR A 235 19.77 19.88 25.94
C TYR A 235 18.97 18.63 25.53
N HIS A 236 18.47 18.59 24.29
CA HIS A 236 17.59 17.52 23.83
C HIS A 236 18.20 16.13 24.04
N VAL A 237 17.43 15.26 24.69
CA VAL A 237 17.61 13.81 24.78
C VAL A 237 16.31 13.19 24.29
N GLY A 238 16.35 12.46 23.19
CA GLY A 238 15.16 12.02 22.48
C GLY A 238 15.20 10.55 22.12
N THR A 239 14.40 10.20 21.10
CA THR A 239 14.09 8.85 20.59
C THR A 239 15.13 7.80 20.91
N ALA A 240 14.66 6.71 21.53
CA ALA A 240 15.48 5.60 21.96
C ALA A 240 15.01 4.27 21.36
N THR A 241 15.95 3.35 21.20
CA THR A 241 15.72 1.95 20.85
C THR A 241 16.61 1.07 21.71
N PHE A 242 16.18 -0.18 21.91
CA PHE A 242 16.83 -1.10 22.84
C PHE A 242 17.18 -2.41 22.15
N ASN A 243 18.25 -3.05 22.62
CA ASN A 243 18.48 -4.44 22.30
C ASN A 243 17.42 -5.35 22.95
N ARG A 244 17.36 -6.61 22.51
CA ARG A 244 16.35 -7.58 22.96
C ARG A 244 16.31 -7.76 24.49
N THR A 245 17.45 -7.66 25.16
CA THR A 245 17.58 -7.80 26.62
C THR A 245 17.24 -6.53 27.38
N GLY A 246 17.14 -5.38 26.70
CA GLY A 246 16.91 -4.07 27.29
C GLY A 246 18.05 -3.60 28.19
N ASN A 247 19.29 -4.00 27.91
CA ASN A 247 20.50 -3.55 28.63
C ASN A 247 21.48 -2.77 27.74
N GLU A 248 21.16 -2.58 26.47
CA GLU A 248 21.84 -1.65 25.57
C GLU A 248 20.76 -0.77 24.94
N MET A 249 21.00 0.54 24.97
CA MET A 249 20.13 1.56 24.41
C MET A 249 20.90 2.35 23.36
N PHE A 250 20.23 2.72 22.28
CA PHE A 250 20.68 3.73 21.33
C PHE A 250 19.66 4.86 21.35
N PHE A 251 20.11 6.10 21.49
CA PHE A 251 19.22 7.23 21.69
C PHE A 251 19.80 8.51 21.12
N THR A 252 18.94 9.47 20.80
CA THR A 252 19.38 10.76 20.27
C THR A 252 19.70 11.73 21.40
N LEU A 253 20.74 12.55 21.22
CA LEU A 253 20.97 13.70 22.07
C LEU A 253 21.66 14.84 21.31
N THR A 254 21.57 16.05 21.84
CA THR A 254 22.38 17.20 21.41
C THR A 254 23.40 17.57 22.49
N ARG A 255 24.63 17.88 22.07
CA ARG A 255 25.70 18.39 22.94
C ARG A 255 26.30 19.64 22.33
N ILE A 256 26.43 20.68 23.14
CA ILE A 256 27.18 21.86 22.73
C ILE A 256 28.67 21.53 22.77
N PRO A 257 29.41 21.68 21.66
CA PRO A 257 30.86 21.52 21.68
C PRO A 257 31.51 22.51 22.66
N GLU A 258 32.51 22.07 23.42
CA GLU A 258 33.22 22.91 24.39
C GLU A 258 33.84 24.15 23.74
N SER A 259 34.32 24.01 22.50
CA SER A 259 34.82 25.12 21.67
C SER A 259 33.84 25.44 20.53
N ILE A 260 32.99 26.44 20.74
CA ILE A 260 32.21 27.05 19.64
C ILE A 260 33.10 28.12 19.01
N LYS A 261 33.54 27.92 17.74
CA LYS A 261 34.20 29.00 16.99
C LYS A 261 33.23 30.19 16.91
N PRO A 262 33.68 31.45 17.04
CA PRO A 262 32.81 32.58 16.82
C PRO A 262 32.28 32.51 15.39
N TYR A 263 31.02 32.14 15.23
CA TYR A 263 30.36 32.21 13.94
C TYR A 263 29.83 33.62 13.75
N GLU A 264 30.15 34.24 12.61
CA GLU A 264 29.53 35.50 12.18
C GLU A 264 28.01 35.36 11.95
N LYS A 265 27.52 34.12 11.86
CA LYS A 265 26.12 33.75 11.60
C LYS A 265 25.58 32.83 12.70
N ILE A 266 24.26 32.90 12.94
CA ILE A 266 23.57 31.95 13.83
C ILE A 266 23.82 30.53 13.33
N SER A 267 24.16 29.63 14.26
CA SER A 267 24.43 28.21 13.98
C SER A 267 23.50 27.33 14.79
N THR A 268 23.08 26.21 14.22
CA THR A 268 22.28 25.17 14.90
C THR A 268 23.15 23.99 15.27
N ILE A 269 22.83 23.33 16.37
CA ILE A 269 23.53 22.11 16.80
C ILE A 269 22.77 20.93 16.25
N ASN A 270 23.46 20.06 15.52
CA ASN A 270 22.86 18.87 14.93
C ASN A 270 22.66 17.76 15.97
N ILE A 271 21.70 16.90 15.68
CA ILE A 271 21.34 15.74 16.51
C ILE A 271 22.33 14.60 16.25
N GLU A 272 22.71 13.88 17.29
CA GLU A 272 23.60 12.74 17.22
C GLU A 272 22.98 11.50 17.88
N ILE A 273 23.42 10.29 17.51
CA ILE A 273 23.01 9.04 18.17
C ILE A 273 24.13 8.56 19.10
N TYR A 274 23.77 8.26 20.34
CA TYR A 274 24.67 7.68 21.33
C TYR A 274 24.16 6.31 21.76
N SER A 275 25.08 5.48 22.27
CA SER A 275 24.76 4.21 22.91
C SER A 275 25.05 4.29 24.41
N SER A 276 24.29 3.57 25.22
CA SER A 276 24.60 3.34 26.63
C SER A 276 24.28 1.90 27.00
N ARG A 277 25.02 1.36 27.98
CA ARG A 277 24.82 0.01 28.50
C ARG A 277 24.44 0.07 29.96
N ARG A 278 23.50 -0.79 30.33
CA ARG A 278 23.01 -0.94 31.69
C ARG A 278 23.82 -2.01 32.42
N ASP A 279 24.37 -1.68 33.57
CA ASP A 279 25.11 -2.61 34.43
C ASP A 279 24.16 -3.60 35.14
N SER A 280 24.73 -4.54 35.89
CA SER A 280 23.98 -5.53 36.67
C SER A 280 23.21 -4.94 37.86
N LEU A 281 23.60 -3.76 38.34
CA LEU A 281 22.92 -3.02 39.41
C LEU A 281 21.74 -2.20 38.87
N GLY A 282 21.62 -2.12 37.55
CA GLY A 282 20.54 -1.43 36.85
C GLY A 282 20.85 0.01 36.48
N ASN A 283 22.09 0.49 36.62
CA ASN A 283 22.49 1.84 36.26
C ASN A 283 22.92 1.90 34.79
N TRP A 284 22.58 2.99 34.11
CA TRP A 284 23.07 3.26 32.76
C TRP A 284 24.47 3.88 32.81
N GLY A 285 25.38 3.34 32.01
CA GLY A 285 26.73 3.88 31.86
C GLY A 285 26.78 5.16 31.02
N LYS A 286 27.96 5.77 30.99
CA LYS A 286 28.23 6.99 30.21
C LYS A 286 27.87 6.79 28.72
N PRO A 287 27.14 7.73 28.09
CA PRO A 287 26.82 7.64 26.66
C PRO A 287 28.07 7.65 25.78
N LEU A 288 28.14 6.73 24.83
CA LEU A 288 29.22 6.56 23.85
C LEU A 288 28.73 6.97 22.44
N PRO A 289 29.44 7.85 21.72
CA PRO A 289 29.03 8.30 20.40
C PRO A 289 29.15 7.18 19.36
N LEU A 290 28.31 7.22 18.33
CA LEU A 290 28.45 6.35 17.17
C LEU A 290 29.41 6.95 16.13
N PRO A 291 30.13 6.13 15.34
CA PRO A 291 31.11 6.63 14.37
C PRO A 291 30.49 7.42 13.20
N VAL A 292 29.18 7.32 13.00
CA VAL A 292 28.45 8.08 11.97
C VAL A 292 28.24 9.55 12.35
N ASN A 293 28.32 9.88 13.65
CA ASN A 293 28.02 11.22 14.15
C ASN A 293 29.02 12.27 13.63
N LYS A 294 28.49 13.39 13.15
CA LYS A 294 29.25 14.61 12.84
C LYS A 294 28.39 15.84 13.12
N ALA A 295 28.22 16.21 14.40
CA ALA A 295 27.36 17.33 14.81
C ALA A 295 27.65 18.68 14.11
N GLY A 296 28.86 18.90 13.58
CA GLY A 296 29.20 20.10 12.82
C GLY A 296 28.64 20.14 11.40
N ASP A 297 28.30 18.98 10.82
CA ASP A 297 28.02 18.85 9.39
C ASP A 297 26.56 18.42 9.13
N TYR A 298 26.05 17.45 9.88
CA TYR A 298 24.72 16.87 9.65
C TYR A 298 24.14 16.25 10.93
N SER A 299 22.83 16.04 10.93
CA SER A 299 22.08 15.33 11.96
C SER A 299 21.97 13.84 11.66
N VAL A 300 21.99 13.04 12.72
CA VAL A 300 21.70 11.60 12.71
C VAL A 300 20.65 11.33 13.79
N SER A 301 19.50 10.78 13.42
CA SER A 301 18.32 10.69 14.29
C SER A 301 17.50 9.42 14.12
N ASP A 302 16.45 9.28 14.94
CA ASP A 302 15.47 8.19 14.92
C ASP A 302 16.07 6.76 14.88
N PRO A 303 16.90 6.39 15.87
CA PRO A 303 17.53 5.08 15.89
C PRO A 303 16.50 3.96 16.05
N PHE A 304 16.67 2.89 15.28
CA PHE A 304 15.95 1.64 15.45
C PHE A 304 16.90 0.44 15.31
N LEU A 305 17.05 -0.34 16.38
CA LEU A 305 17.93 -1.49 16.43
C LEU A 305 17.16 -2.79 16.16
N LYS A 306 17.66 -3.59 15.21
CA LYS A 306 17.17 -4.95 14.93
C LYS A 306 18.34 -5.91 14.81
N GLY A 307 18.54 -6.73 15.84
CA GLY A 307 19.71 -7.61 15.92
C GLY A 307 20.99 -6.78 15.98
N ASP A 308 21.89 -6.98 15.02
CA ASP A 308 23.13 -6.22 14.88
C ASP A 308 23.03 -5.11 13.81
N THR A 309 21.83 -4.81 13.30
CA THR A 309 21.61 -3.71 12.36
C THR A 309 20.94 -2.53 13.06
N LEU A 310 21.53 -1.35 12.95
CA LEU A 310 20.95 -0.09 13.38
C LEU A 310 20.44 0.67 12.15
N TYR A 311 19.14 0.92 12.09
CA TYR A 311 18.49 1.81 11.13
C TYR A 311 18.36 3.20 11.74
N PHE A 312 18.48 4.25 10.93
CA PHE A 312 18.38 5.63 11.39
C PHE A 312 18.11 6.57 10.21
N THR A 313 17.87 7.85 10.51
CA THR A 313 17.64 8.90 9.52
C THR A 313 18.76 9.94 9.58
N SER A 314 19.11 10.54 8.44
CA SER A 314 20.15 11.58 8.40
C SER A 314 20.00 12.50 7.20
N ASN A 315 20.38 13.77 7.36
CA ASN A 315 20.55 14.72 6.27
C ASN A 315 22.01 14.79 5.76
N MET A 316 22.80 13.74 5.98
CA MET A 316 24.20 13.71 5.55
C MET A 316 24.34 13.79 4.01
N PRO A 317 25.44 14.36 3.50
CA PRO A 317 25.66 14.51 2.05
C PRO A 317 25.56 13.18 1.29
N GLY A 318 24.99 13.23 0.08
CA GLY A 318 24.75 12.04 -0.77
C GLY A 318 23.34 11.43 -0.61
N GLY A 319 22.51 12.00 0.25
CA GLY A 319 21.07 11.74 0.35
C GLY A 319 20.24 12.25 -0.83
N LYS A 320 18.95 11.89 -0.88
CA LYS A 320 18.01 12.33 -1.92
C LYS A 320 17.18 13.55 -1.53
N GLY A 321 16.98 13.80 -0.24
CA GLY A 321 16.01 14.76 0.26
C GLY A 321 16.47 15.51 1.50
N GLY A 322 15.51 15.90 2.34
CA GLY A 322 15.76 16.59 3.60
C GLY A 322 16.42 15.66 4.62
N THR A 323 15.80 14.53 4.93
CA THR A 323 16.40 13.43 5.69
C THR A 323 16.14 12.12 4.98
N ASP A 324 17.12 11.23 4.98
CA ASP A 324 17.10 9.96 4.28
C ASP A 324 17.25 8.79 5.26
N LEU A 325 16.71 7.63 4.90
CA LEU A 325 16.91 6.36 5.61
C LEU A 325 18.29 5.77 5.32
N TYR A 326 18.94 5.35 6.40
CA TYR A 326 20.21 4.65 6.38
C TYR A 326 20.20 3.45 7.33
N PHE A 327 21.15 2.54 7.13
CA PHE A 327 21.47 1.52 8.12
C PHE A 327 22.98 1.30 8.23
N MET A 328 23.40 0.77 9.37
CA MET A 328 24.75 0.29 9.62
C MET A 328 24.70 -1.05 10.35
N VAL A 329 25.72 -1.89 10.14
CA VAL A 329 25.78 -3.24 10.71
C VAL A 329 26.95 -3.30 11.69
N ARG A 330 26.69 -3.86 12.87
CA ARG A 330 27.68 -4.14 13.90
C ARG A 330 28.35 -5.48 13.60
N SER A 331 29.67 -5.46 13.56
CA SER A 331 30.52 -6.65 13.42
C SER A 331 30.61 -7.43 14.73
N ARG A 332 31.11 -8.66 14.65
CA ARG A 332 31.23 -9.57 15.82
C ARG A 332 32.16 -9.03 16.92
N ASP A 333 33.09 -8.15 16.58
CA ASP A 333 33.99 -7.45 17.49
C ASP A 333 33.36 -6.20 18.14
N ASN A 334 32.04 -6.00 17.95
CA ASN A 334 31.27 -4.84 18.38
C ASN A 334 31.64 -3.51 17.70
N THR A 335 32.39 -3.55 16.60
CA THR A 335 32.63 -2.36 15.77
C THR A 335 31.48 -2.11 14.81
N TRP A 336 31.21 -0.85 14.49
CA TRP A 336 30.17 -0.49 13.55
C TRP A 336 30.76 -0.21 12.17
N GLY A 337 30.17 -0.81 11.13
CA GLY A 337 30.52 -0.52 9.74
C GLY A 337 30.01 0.85 9.25
N SER A 338 30.32 1.18 8.00
CA SER A 338 29.86 2.41 7.34
C SER A 338 28.34 2.43 7.15
N ALA A 339 27.76 3.62 7.23
CA ALA A 339 26.36 3.86 6.92
C ALA A 339 26.04 3.58 5.43
N GLN A 340 24.94 2.89 5.18
CA GLN A 340 24.45 2.53 3.84
C GLN A 340 23.12 3.21 3.57
N ASN A 341 23.02 3.94 2.45
CA ASN A 341 21.80 4.66 2.04
C ASN A 341 20.74 3.68 1.54
N MET A 342 19.51 3.79 2.05
CA MET A 342 18.36 3.00 1.59
C MET A 342 17.68 3.67 0.39
N ALA A 343 18.45 3.92 -0.67
CA ALA A 343 18.09 4.82 -1.76
C ALA A 343 16.73 4.53 -2.38
N SER A 344 16.33 3.25 -2.48
CA SER A 344 15.04 2.88 -3.07
C SER A 344 13.81 3.32 -2.27
N LEU A 345 13.97 3.60 -0.97
CA LEU A 345 12.90 4.10 -0.09
C LEU A 345 12.95 5.62 0.10
N ASN A 346 14.08 6.24 -0.24
CA ASN A 346 14.30 7.65 -0.02
C ASN A 346 13.68 8.53 -1.11
N THR A 347 13.23 9.72 -0.72
CA THR A 347 12.55 10.69 -1.60
C THR A 347 13.23 12.06 -1.56
N ALA A 348 12.63 13.06 -2.21
CA ALA A 348 13.07 14.45 -2.09
C ALA A 348 12.59 15.13 -0.78
N GLY A 349 11.74 14.44 -0.01
CA GLY A 349 11.21 14.89 1.28
C GLY A 349 12.08 14.45 2.47
N ASN A 350 11.45 14.35 3.64
CA ASN A 350 12.03 13.90 4.89
C ASN A 350 11.51 12.50 5.21
N GLU A 351 12.37 11.48 5.15
CA GLU A 351 12.10 10.19 5.75
C GLU A 351 12.48 10.18 7.22
N ARG A 352 11.62 9.61 8.07
CA ARG A 352 11.72 9.61 9.53
C ARG A 352 11.33 8.27 10.13
N THR A 353 11.80 8.02 11.35
CA THR A 353 11.29 6.97 12.25
C THR A 353 11.13 5.56 11.64
N PRO A 354 12.23 4.91 11.22
CA PRO A 354 12.19 3.54 10.72
C PRO A 354 11.88 2.51 11.82
N VAL A 355 11.15 1.45 11.50
CA VAL A 355 10.92 0.30 12.38
C VAL A 355 10.71 -0.98 11.57
N MET A 356 11.15 -2.11 12.09
CA MET A 356 10.97 -3.43 11.45
C MET A 356 10.24 -4.42 12.35
N ALA A 357 9.05 -4.82 11.93
CA ALA A 357 8.25 -5.85 12.57
C ALA A 357 8.92 -7.23 12.52
N SER A 358 8.38 -8.19 13.29
CA SER A 358 8.89 -9.57 13.35
C SER A 358 8.73 -10.33 12.03
N ASN A 359 7.68 -10.05 11.27
CA ASN A 359 7.38 -10.65 9.98
C ASN A 359 8.24 -10.08 8.81
N GLY A 360 9.13 -9.12 9.10
CA GLY A 360 9.98 -8.47 8.10
C GLY A 360 9.35 -7.25 7.43
N ASP A 361 8.13 -6.86 7.80
CA ASP A 361 7.52 -5.61 7.36
C ASP A 361 8.29 -4.43 7.95
N PHE A 362 8.58 -3.47 7.08
CA PHE A 362 9.33 -2.26 7.42
C PHE A 362 8.40 -1.05 7.32
N TYR A 363 8.37 -0.26 8.38
CA TYR A 363 7.57 0.95 8.46
C TYR A 363 8.49 2.15 8.65
N PHE A 364 8.07 3.29 8.13
CA PHE A 364 8.74 4.58 8.26
C PHE A 364 7.73 5.70 8.00
N ALA A 365 8.07 6.92 8.39
CA ALA A 365 7.27 8.10 8.06
C ALA A 365 7.96 8.90 6.93
N SER A 366 7.19 9.56 6.07
CA SER A 366 7.73 10.43 5.01
C SER A 366 6.74 11.51 4.61
N ASP A 367 7.23 12.70 4.23
CA ASP A 367 6.44 13.78 3.61
C ASP A 367 6.69 13.87 2.09
N GLY A 368 7.43 12.92 1.52
CA GLY A 368 7.84 12.95 0.11
C GLY A 368 7.12 11.95 -0.80
N TYR A 369 6.31 11.04 -0.27
CA TYR A 369 5.44 10.14 -1.04
C TYR A 369 4.06 10.75 -1.28
N ILE A 370 3.21 10.07 -2.07
CA ILE A 370 1.79 10.43 -2.13
C ILE A 370 1.16 10.15 -0.77
N GLY A 371 0.64 11.21 -0.16
CA GLY A 371 0.28 11.27 1.24
C GLY A 371 -1.05 11.98 1.49
N MET A 372 -1.32 12.27 2.75
CA MET A 372 -2.47 13.02 3.21
C MET A 372 -2.07 14.39 3.77
N GLY A 373 -0.88 14.55 4.35
CA GLY A 373 -0.55 15.74 5.11
C GLY A 373 0.92 16.04 5.18
N GLY A 374 1.42 16.21 6.42
CA GLY A 374 2.83 16.36 6.72
C GLY A 374 3.56 15.03 6.58
N LEU A 375 4.18 14.56 7.65
CA LEU A 375 4.70 13.19 7.67
C LEU A 375 3.54 12.19 7.65
N ASP A 376 3.60 11.19 6.79
CA ASP A 376 2.66 10.06 6.76
C ASP A 376 3.39 8.74 7.02
N ILE A 377 2.73 7.78 7.65
CA ILE A 377 3.26 6.44 7.89
C ILE A 377 3.11 5.56 6.64
N PHE A 378 4.21 4.95 6.21
CA PHE A 378 4.29 4.01 5.11
C PHE A 378 4.77 2.64 5.57
N LYS A 379 4.44 1.62 4.78
CA LYS A 379 4.84 0.23 4.94
C LYS A 379 5.48 -0.31 3.67
N VAL A 380 6.51 -1.13 3.83
CA VAL A 380 7.06 -2.03 2.81
C VAL A 380 6.93 -3.45 3.33
N SER A 381 6.13 -4.27 2.62
CA SER A 381 5.94 -5.67 2.99
C SER A 381 7.21 -6.47 2.73
N ASN A 382 7.72 -7.16 3.75
CA ASN A 382 8.96 -7.92 3.69
C ASN A 382 10.09 -7.21 2.92
N LEU A 383 10.84 -6.34 3.61
CA LEU A 383 11.86 -5.46 3.01
C LEU A 383 12.84 -6.15 2.05
N LYS A 384 13.04 -7.47 2.17
CA LYS A 384 13.92 -8.28 1.31
C LYS A 384 13.37 -8.53 -0.10
N ASN A 385 12.05 -8.49 -0.31
CA ASN A 385 11.40 -8.86 -1.57
C ASN A 385 10.61 -7.68 -2.16
N ARG A 386 10.95 -7.28 -3.41
CA ARG A 386 10.31 -6.25 -4.27
C ARG A 386 9.41 -5.22 -3.55
N GLN A 387 9.98 -4.02 -3.43
CA GLN A 387 9.57 -2.93 -2.54
C GLN A 387 8.44 -2.08 -3.14
N LYS A 388 7.19 -2.44 -2.88
CA LYS A 388 6.10 -1.45 -3.00
C LYS A 388 5.94 -0.74 -1.67
N VAL A 389 6.13 0.58 -1.68
CA VAL A 389 5.82 1.46 -0.55
C VAL A 389 4.30 1.70 -0.53
N ILE A 390 3.68 1.45 0.62
CA ILE A 390 2.23 1.48 0.82
C ILE A 390 1.92 2.53 1.89
N ASN A 391 1.12 3.54 1.55
CA ASN A 391 0.56 4.48 2.54
C ASN A 391 -0.47 3.75 3.42
N LEU A 392 -0.47 3.97 4.73
CA LEU A 392 -1.42 3.32 5.65
C LEU A 392 -2.83 3.91 5.65
N LYS A 393 -3.04 5.01 4.91
CA LYS A 393 -4.32 5.69 4.64
C LYS A 393 -5.04 6.17 5.90
N TYR A 394 -6.16 6.84 5.71
CA TYR A 394 -7.05 7.23 6.79
C TYR A 394 -7.69 6.00 7.46
N PRO A 395 -7.76 5.91 8.81
CA PRO A 395 -7.44 6.95 9.80
C PRO A 395 -6.04 6.84 10.44
N VAL A 396 -5.15 5.97 9.91
CA VAL A 396 -3.77 5.89 10.41
C VAL A 396 -3.03 7.17 10.08
N ASN A 397 -3.14 7.62 8.83
CA ASN A 397 -2.64 8.90 8.34
C ASN A 397 -3.78 9.92 8.23
N THR A 398 -3.43 11.19 8.37
CA THR A 398 -4.33 12.34 8.46
C THR A 398 -3.74 13.53 7.69
N SER A 399 -4.39 14.69 7.73
CA SER A 399 -3.80 15.92 7.17
C SER A 399 -2.63 16.45 7.99
N ARG A 400 -2.36 15.87 9.17
CA ARG A 400 -1.38 16.32 10.15
C ARG A 400 -0.11 15.48 10.03
N ASP A 401 0.84 15.62 10.97
CA ASP A 401 1.99 14.73 11.05
C ASP A 401 1.59 13.43 11.72
N ASP A 402 1.95 12.31 11.11
CA ASP A 402 1.73 10.94 11.57
C ASP A 402 3.05 10.19 11.41
N PHE A 403 3.72 9.93 12.52
CA PHE A 403 5.12 9.51 12.54
C PHE A 403 5.44 8.65 13.76
N ALA A 404 6.72 8.31 13.95
CA ALA A 404 7.20 7.61 15.13
C ALA A 404 6.48 6.28 15.41
N ILE A 405 6.11 5.58 14.33
CA ILE A 405 5.53 4.24 14.47
C ILE A 405 6.56 3.30 15.10
N SER A 406 6.13 2.53 16.09
CA SER A 406 6.97 1.60 16.83
C SER A 406 6.21 0.32 17.19
N LEU A 407 6.95 -0.73 17.50
CA LEU A 407 6.36 -2.00 17.93
C LEU A 407 5.80 -1.86 19.35
N SER A 408 4.67 -2.51 19.63
CA SER A 408 4.22 -2.73 21.00
C SER A 408 4.55 -4.15 21.48
N ASN A 409 4.32 -4.43 22.77
CA ASN A 409 4.40 -5.79 23.31
C ASN A 409 3.15 -6.64 23.01
N ILE A 410 2.10 -6.04 22.44
CA ILE A 410 0.85 -6.70 22.08
C ILE A 410 0.91 -7.04 20.59
N PRO A 411 0.59 -8.29 20.18
CA PRO A 411 0.53 -8.67 18.78
C PRO A 411 -0.34 -7.70 17.96
N ASP A 412 0.10 -7.40 16.74
CA ASP A 412 -0.61 -6.57 15.76
C ASP A 412 -0.95 -5.15 16.25
N THR A 413 -0.32 -4.73 17.34
CA THR A 413 -0.49 -3.43 17.96
C THR A 413 0.83 -2.66 17.90
N TYR A 414 0.73 -1.39 17.54
CA TYR A 414 1.84 -0.46 17.36
C TYR A 414 1.58 0.78 18.20
N PHE A 415 2.64 1.52 18.53
CA PHE A 415 2.48 2.93 18.88
C PHE A 415 2.77 3.79 17.66
N PHE A 416 2.24 5.00 17.62
CA PHE A 416 2.69 6.05 16.72
C PHE A 416 2.40 7.41 17.36
N SER A 417 2.93 8.47 16.78
CA SER A 417 2.77 9.85 17.26
C SER A 417 2.12 10.74 16.23
N SER A 418 1.32 11.70 16.69
CA SER A 418 0.60 12.59 15.79
C SER A 418 0.15 13.88 16.46
N ASN A 419 0.14 14.98 15.69
CA ASN A 419 -0.51 16.24 16.05
C ASN A 419 -1.93 16.36 15.43
N ARG A 420 -2.61 15.22 15.25
CA ARG A 420 -4.00 15.13 14.81
C ARG A 420 -4.96 15.84 15.76
N GLU A 421 -6.07 16.32 15.20
CA GLU A 421 -7.14 16.93 15.98
C GLU A 421 -7.79 15.91 16.94
N GLY A 422 -8.25 16.40 18.10
CA GLY A 422 -8.82 15.55 19.16
C GLY A 422 -7.79 14.90 20.09
N GLY A 423 -6.50 15.20 19.90
CA GLY A 423 -5.42 14.92 20.85
C GLY A 423 -5.53 15.68 22.19
N ASN A 424 -4.65 15.35 23.13
CA ASN A 424 -4.48 15.97 24.44
C ASN A 424 -3.44 17.11 24.43
N GLY A 425 -2.43 17.03 23.55
CA GLY A 425 -1.28 17.93 23.53
C GLY A 425 -0.85 18.37 22.13
N ALA A 426 0.43 18.71 21.99
CA ALA A 426 1.00 19.16 20.71
C ALA A 426 1.19 17.98 19.75
N ASP A 427 2.16 17.10 20.05
CA ASP A 427 2.22 15.75 19.52
C ASP A 427 1.76 14.80 20.61
N ASP A 428 0.94 13.81 20.25
CA ASP A 428 0.46 12.79 21.17
C ASP A 428 0.85 11.39 20.74
N ILE A 429 1.01 10.49 21.73
CA ILE A 429 1.17 9.06 21.53
C ILE A 429 -0.20 8.40 21.39
N TYR A 430 -0.33 7.53 20.39
CA TYR A 430 -1.49 6.71 20.11
C TYR A 430 -1.09 5.24 20.04
N SER A 431 -2.01 4.35 20.42
CA SER A 431 -1.93 2.94 20.04
C SER A 431 -2.71 2.73 18.75
N LEU A 432 -2.20 1.83 17.91
CA LEU A 432 -2.79 1.42 16.65
C LEU A 432 -2.86 -0.10 16.63
N PHE A 433 -4.06 -0.65 16.64
CA PHE A 433 -4.30 -2.05 16.34
C PHE A 433 -4.66 -2.18 14.87
N ILE A 434 -3.80 -2.86 14.12
CA ILE A 434 -4.08 -3.25 12.73
C ILE A 434 -4.54 -4.69 12.79
N PRO A 435 -5.83 -5.01 12.59
CA PRO A 435 -6.27 -6.39 12.53
C PRO A 435 -5.41 -7.14 11.51
N PRO A 436 -4.96 -8.37 11.81
CA PRO A 436 -4.35 -9.23 10.80
C PRO A 436 -5.24 -9.18 9.56
N ALA A 437 -4.64 -8.98 8.39
CA ALA A 437 -5.39 -9.07 7.14
C ALA A 437 -6.15 -10.40 7.20
N GLN A 438 -7.48 -10.34 7.22
CA GLN A 438 -8.25 -11.56 7.04
C GLN A 438 -7.80 -12.11 5.70
N ASP A 439 -7.40 -13.38 5.67
CA ASP A 439 -7.01 -14.00 4.41
C ASP A 439 -8.24 -13.93 3.51
N GLU A 440 -8.26 -12.97 2.57
CA GLU A 440 -9.37 -12.78 1.64
C GLU A 440 -9.40 -13.90 0.60
N ASN A 441 -8.38 -14.77 0.61
CA ASN A 441 -8.31 -15.96 -0.20
C ASN A 441 -8.62 -17.22 0.63
N VAL A 442 -9.06 -18.25 -0.07
CA VAL A 442 -9.28 -19.60 0.42
C VAL A 442 -8.57 -20.57 -0.50
N ILE A 443 -8.21 -21.72 0.06
CA ILE A 443 -7.65 -22.81 -0.73
C ILE A 443 -8.81 -23.62 -1.32
N LEU A 444 -8.96 -23.61 -2.63
CA LEU A 444 -9.83 -24.53 -3.37
C LEU A 444 -8.96 -25.69 -3.89
N ALA A 445 -9.27 -26.90 -3.44
CA ALA A 445 -8.53 -28.10 -3.80
C ALA A 445 -9.48 -29.24 -4.16
N GLY A 446 -8.95 -30.31 -4.74
CA GLY A 446 -9.71 -31.51 -5.04
C GLY A 446 -8.88 -32.51 -5.82
N ILE A 447 -9.49 -33.65 -6.12
CA ILE A 447 -8.92 -34.68 -6.98
C ILE A 447 -9.86 -34.86 -8.17
N VAL A 448 -9.29 -35.01 -9.35
CA VAL A 448 -10.02 -35.38 -10.56
C VAL A 448 -9.99 -36.89 -10.69
N TYR A 449 -11.15 -37.53 -10.71
CA TYR A 449 -11.32 -38.97 -10.79
C TYR A 449 -11.94 -39.41 -12.11
N ASP A 450 -11.66 -40.65 -12.47
CA ASP A 450 -12.49 -41.42 -13.37
C ASP A 450 -13.82 -41.75 -12.68
N GLN A 451 -14.93 -41.45 -13.33
CA GLN A 451 -16.27 -41.56 -12.75
C GLN A 451 -16.64 -43.03 -12.44
N GLN A 452 -16.14 -43.99 -13.22
CA GLN A 452 -16.49 -45.39 -13.09
C GLN A 452 -15.53 -46.11 -12.14
N THR A 453 -14.23 -46.00 -12.40
CA THR A 453 -13.20 -46.73 -11.63
C THR A 453 -12.84 -46.04 -10.32
N LYS A 454 -13.20 -44.75 -10.16
CA LYS A 454 -12.80 -43.89 -9.03
C LYS A 454 -11.28 -43.77 -8.87
N ILE A 455 -10.52 -44.08 -9.92
CA ILE A 455 -9.07 -43.90 -9.95
C ILE A 455 -8.77 -42.43 -10.29
N PRO A 456 -7.83 -41.77 -9.59
CA PRO A 456 -7.44 -40.41 -9.93
C PRO A 456 -6.86 -40.30 -11.36
N ILE A 457 -7.11 -39.17 -12.02
CA ILE A 457 -6.67 -38.90 -13.40
C ILE A 457 -5.51 -37.88 -13.37
N PRO A 458 -4.26 -38.32 -13.60
CA PRO A 458 -3.12 -37.43 -13.74
C PRO A 458 -3.16 -36.60 -15.02
N GLY A 459 -2.66 -35.37 -14.95
CA GLY A 459 -2.51 -34.51 -16.12
C GLY A 459 -3.84 -34.11 -16.77
N ALA A 460 -4.94 -34.08 -16.03
CA ALA A 460 -6.21 -33.50 -16.46
C ALA A 460 -6.10 -31.97 -16.42
N LYS A 461 -6.61 -31.30 -17.45
CA LYS A 461 -6.66 -29.85 -17.52
C LYS A 461 -7.87 -29.34 -16.75
N LEU A 462 -7.65 -28.40 -15.83
CA LEU A 462 -8.70 -27.75 -15.05
C LEU A 462 -8.74 -26.25 -15.37
N ILE A 463 -9.93 -25.72 -15.64
CA ILE A 463 -10.20 -24.29 -15.80
C ILE A 463 -11.10 -23.86 -14.65
N ILE A 464 -10.71 -22.79 -13.95
CA ILE A 464 -11.48 -22.19 -12.85
C ILE A 464 -11.80 -20.76 -13.25
N GLU A 465 -13.10 -20.46 -13.37
CA GLU A 465 -13.63 -19.18 -13.81
C GLU A 465 -14.33 -18.47 -12.65
N SER A 466 -13.97 -17.22 -12.41
CA SER A 466 -14.58 -16.35 -11.40
C SER A 466 -15.83 -15.63 -11.94
N PRO A 467 -16.65 -15.01 -11.06
CA PRO A 467 -17.83 -14.25 -11.49
C PRO A 467 -17.55 -13.06 -12.41
N ASN A 468 -16.35 -12.46 -12.32
CA ASN A 468 -15.91 -11.35 -13.17
C ASN A 468 -15.29 -11.81 -14.51
N GLY A 469 -15.26 -13.12 -14.80
CA GLY A 469 -14.77 -13.68 -16.05
C GLY A 469 -13.27 -13.95 -16.12
N GLU A 470 -12.51 -13.77 -15.03
CA GLU A 470 -11.11 -14.20 -14.98
C GLU A 470 -11.03 -15.74 -14.96
N ARG A 471 -10.00 -16.28 -15.64
CA ARG A 471 -9.81 -17.73 -15.78
C ARG A 471 -8.42 -18.15 -15.34
N LYS A 472 -8.35 -19.13 -14.44
CA LYS A 472 -7.11 -19.81 -14.05
C LYS A 472 -7.09 -21.21 -14.66
N GLN A 473 -5.97 -21.59 -15.26
CA GLN A 473 -5.77 -22.92 -15.84
C GLN A 473 -4.73 -23.71 -15.03
N LEU A 474 -5.05 -24.96 -14.70
CA LEU A 474 -4.22 -25.86 -13.92
C LEU A 474 -4.13 -27.22 -14.62
N ILE A 475 -3.15 -28.03 -14.23
CA ILE A 475 -3.01 -29.42 -14.64
C ILE A 475 -2.88 -30.25 -13.36
N THR A 476 -3.64 -31.34 -13.25
CA THR A 476 -3.57 -32.21 -12.07
C THR A 476 -2.22 -32.93 -11.95
N ASP A 477 -1.77 -33.14 -10.71
CA ASP A 477 -0.52 -33.84 -10.42
C ASP A 477 -0.62 -35.35 -10.69
N VAL A 478 0.44 -36.10 -10.35
CA VAL A 478 0.50 -37.58 -10.51
C VAL A 478 -0.55 -38.35 -9.69
N ARG A 479 -1.19 -37.70 -8.71
CA ARG A 479 -2.28 -38.24 -7.89
C ARG A 479 -3.64 -37.70 -8.32
N GLY A 480 -3.72 -37.02 -9.47
CA GLY A 480 -4.95 -36.36 -9.93
C GLY A 480 -5.34 -35.13 -9.10
N PHE A 481 -4.47 -34.66 -8.19
CA PHE A 481 -4.76 -33.58 -7.26
C PHE A 481 -4.54 -32.20 -7.89
N TYR A 482 -5.37 -31.24 -7.50
CA TYR A 482 -5.19 -29.82 -7.80
C TYR A 482 -5.40 -28.96 -6.55
N GLN A 483 -4.76 -27.79 -6.54
CA GLN A 483 -4.95 -26.77 -5.51
C GLN A 483 -4.75 -25.37 -6.11
N VAL A 484 -5.58 -24.42 -5.68
CA VAL A 484 -5.46 -23.00 -6.06
C VAL A 484 -5.98 -22.09 -4.96
N GLU A 485 -5.43 -20.89 -4.88
CA GLU A 485 -5.98 -19.80 -4.06
C GLU A 485 -7.01 -19.00 -4.86
N VAL A 486 -8.20 -18.83 -4.27
CA VAL A 486 -9.32 -18.08 -4.84
C VAL A 486 -9.93 -17.16 -3.77
N ALA A 487 -10.54 -16.05 -4.17
CA ALA A 487 -11.13 -15.11 -3.21
C ALA A 487 -12.36 -15.69 -2.49
N LYS A 488 -12.56 -15.30 -1.22
CA LYS A 488 -13.75 -15.61 -0.41
C LYS A 488 -15.03 -15.03 -1.01
N ASN A 489 -16.17 -15.53 -0.56
CA ASN A 489 -17.51 -14.99 -0.88
C ASN A 489 -17.84 -14.94 -2.39
N ASN A 490 -17.20 -15.79 -3.19
CA ASN A 490 -17.37 -15.86 -4.65
C ASN A 490 -17.88 -17.24 -5.09
N ASN A 491 -18.58 -17.29 -6.22
CA ASN A 491 -18.99 -18.54 -6.86
C ASN A 491 -18.09 -18.82 -8.08
N TYR A 492 -17.36 -19.94 -8.03
CA TYR A 492 -16.44 -20.33 -9.10
C TYR A 492 -17.02 -21.45 -9.93
N LYS A 493 -16.83 -21.37 -11.26
CA LYS A 493 -17.13 -22.46 -12.19
C LYS A 493 -15.85 -23.23 -12.50
N LEU A 494 -15.90 -24.55 -12.34
CA LEU A 494 -14.79 -25.46 -12.58
C LEU A 494 -15.10 -26.30 -13.81
N THR A 495 -14.17 -26.40 -14.74
CA THR A 495 -14.26 -27.27 -15.92
C THR A 495 -13.01 -28.14 -16.01
N ALA A 496 -13.18 -29.46 -15.87
CA ALA A 496 -12.08 -30.42 -15.97
C ALA A 496 -12.18 -31.22 -17.27
N SER A 497 -11.05 -31.42 -17.96
CA SER A 497 -10.99 -32.17 -19.22
C SER A 497 -9.71 -33.00 -19.34
N LYS A 498 -9.83 -34.15 -20.01
CA LYS A 498 -8.72 -35.04 -20.37
C LYS A 498 -9.06 -35.70 -21.71
N GLN A 499 -8.04 -36.02 -22.50
CA GLN A 499 -8.21 -36.83 -23.71
C GLN A 499 -8.92 -38.15 -23.39
N ASP A 500 -9.84 -38.58 -24.25
CA ASP A 500 -10.67 -39.80 -24.10
C ASP A 500 -11.67 -39.79 -22.93
N TYR A 501 -11.78 -38.65 -22.23
CA TYR A 501 -12.74 -38.42 -21.17
C TYR A 501 -13.75 -37.34 -21.54
N ILE A 502 -14.98 -37.51 -21.06
CA ILE A 502 -16.01 -36.46 -21.10
C ILE A 502 -15.66 -35.41 -20.05
N SER A 503 -15.69 -34.13 -20.45
CA SER A 503 -15.36 -33.02 -19.55
C SER A 503 -16.44 -32.83 -18.48
N ALA A 504 -16.00 -32.59 -17.24
CA ALA A 504 -16.88 -32.31 -16.11
C ALA A 504 -17.01 -30.80 -15.87
N ASN A 505 -18.18 -30.35 -15.44
CA ASN A 505 -18.44 -28.96 -15.05
C ASN A 505 -19.08 -28.93 -13.66
N GLU A 506 -18.51 -28.14 -12.76
CA GLU A 506 -18.95 -28.01 -11.37
C GLU A 506 -18.97 -26.55 -10.95
N GLN A 507 -19.64 -26.25 -9.84
CA GLN A 507 -19.57 -24.95 -9.18
C GLN A 507 -19.19 -25.11 -7.71
N VAL A 508 -18.50 -24.12 -7.17
CA VAL A 508 -18.18 -24.02 -5.74
C VAL A 508 -18.38 -22.59 -5.26
N LYS A 509 -19.22 -22.45 -4.24
CA LYS A 509 -19.39 -21.19 -3.52
C LYS A 509 -18.44 -21.17 -2.33
N THR A 510 -17.66 -20.10 -2.25
CA THR A 510 -16.77 -19.83 -1.13
C THR A 510 -17.44 -18.85 -0.15
N ASP A 511 -17.11 -18.95 1.13
CA ASP A 511 -17.57 -18.12 2.23
C ASP A 511 -16.41 -17.79 3.19
N THR A 512 -16.56 -17.98 4.50
CA THR A 512 -15.56 -17.68 5.52
C THR A 512 -14.60 -18.85 5.78
N ALA A 513 -14.88 -20.07 5.29
CA ALA A 513 -13.99 -21.21 5.48
C ALA A 513 -12.61 -20.99 4.82
N THR A 514 -11.57 -21.59 5.39
CA THR A 514 -10.19 -21.45 4.90
C THR A 514 -9.87 -22.40 3.74
N ARG A 515 -10.66 -23.46 3.56
CA ARG A 515 -10.44 -24.48 2.54
C ARG A 515 -11.75 -25.09 2.04
N TYR A 516 -11.83 -25.28 0.73
CA TYR A 516 -12.89 -26.02 0.05
C TYR A 516 -12.31 -27.21 -0.70
N ILE A 517 -12.98 -28.35 -0.59
CA ILE A 517 -12.64 -29.56 -1.35
C ILE A 517 -13.76 -29.80 -2.36
N LYS A 518 -13.42 -29.87 -3.64
CA LYS A 518 -14.37 -30.14 -4.71
C LYS A 518 -13.78 -31.13 -5.70
N ASP A 519 -14.08 -32.40 -5.52
CA ASP A 519 -13.65 -33.41 -6.48
C ASP A 519 -14.45 -33.31 -7.78
N LEU A 520 -13.80 -33.61 -8.90
CA LEU A 520 -14.44 -33.67 -10.22
C LEU A 520 -14.36 -35.10 -10.75
N TYR A 521 -15.39 -35.52 -11.46
CA TYR A 521 -15.48 -36.88 -11.98
C TYR A 521 -15.69 -36.85 -13.48
N LEU A 522 -14.73 -37.39 -14.23
CA LEU A 522 -14.76 -37.46 -15.68
C LEU A 522 -15.17 -38.86 -16.08
N ASP A 523 -16.11 -38.97 -17.02
CA ASP A 523 -16.53 -40.27 -17.53
C ASP A 523 -15.61 -40.70 -18.67
N PHE A 524 -15.06 -41.91 -18.58
CA PHE A 524 -14.20 -42.46 -19.62
C PHE A 524 -15.05 -42.85 -20.83
N PHE A 525 -14.71 -42.32 -22.00
CA PHE A 525 -15.44 -42.62 -23.22
C PHE A 525 -14.87 -43.90 -23.86
N THR A 526 -15.47 -45.06 -23.57
CA THR A 526 -15.15 -46.30 -24.28
C THR A 526 -15.96 -46.44 -25.57
N ASP A 527 -15.28 -46.68 -26.70
CA ASP A 527 -15.91 -46.98 -28.00
C ASP A 527 -16.79 -48.25 -28.00
N GLN A 528 -16.71 -49.11 -26.98
CA GLN A 528 -17.48 -50.36 -26.89
C GLN A 528 -18.91 -50.22 -26.34
N ALA A 529 -19.28 -49.10 -25.71
CA ALA A 529 -20.56 -48.98 -24.99
C ALA A 529 -21.73 -48.43 -25.83
N ILE A 530 -21.49 -48.04 -27.09
CA ILE A 530 -22.53 -47.49 -27.96
C ILE A 530 -22.72 -48.45 -29.14
N VAL A 531 -23.70 -49.36 -29.03
CA VAL A 531 -24.18 -50.12 -30.18
C VAL A 531 -24.96 -49.17 -31.08
N LEU A 532 -24.28 -48.65 -32.10
CA LEU A 532 -24.91 -47.79 -33.10
C LEU A 532 -25.76 -48.67 -34.03
N PRO A 533 -27.07 -48.42 -34.13
CA PRO A 533 -27.93 -49.24 -34.95
C PRO A 533 -27.68 -48.98 -36.44
N ASN A 534 -27.65 -50.05 -37.24
CA ASN A 534 -27.73 -49.91 -38.70
C ASN A 534 -29.14 -49.45 -39.09
N ILE A 535 -29.21 -48.55 -40.06
CA ILE A 535 -30.47 -48.07 -40.62
C ILE A 535 -30.66 -48.69 -42.00
N TYR A 536 -31.81 -49.31 -42.25
CA TYR A 536 -32.10 -49.98 -43.52
C TYR A 536 -33.05 -49.19 -44.41
N TYR A 537 -32.96 -49.43 -45.73
CA TYR A 537 -33.78 -48.76 -46.73
C TYR A 537 -34.47 -49.77 -47.66
N ASP A 538 -35.63 -49.38 -48.19
CA ASP A 538 -36.30 -50.13 -49.25
C ASP A 538 -35.50 -50.05 -50.57
N PHE A 539 -35.79 -50.97 -51.47
CA PHE A 539 -35.18 -50.97 -52.80
C PHE A 539 -35.48 -49.65 -53.52
N ASP A 540 -34.44 -49.07 -54.12
CA ASP A 540 -34.49 -47.82 -54.90
C ASP A 540 -35.07 -46.59 -54.15
N LYS A 541 -35.03 -46.60 -52.81
CA LYS A 541 -35.53 -45.50 -51.98
C LYS A 541 -34.49 -44.96 -51.01
N TYR A 542 -34.64 -43.69 -50.64
CA TYR A 542 -33.83 -42.98 -49.63
C TYR A 542 -34.64 -42.36 -48.49
N ASN A 543 -35.98 -42.48 -48.50
CA ASN A 543 -36.81 -41.98 -47.41
C ASN A 543 -36.55 -42.76 -46.11
N ILE A 544 -36.62 -42.06 -44.97
CA ILE A 544 -36.49 -42.69 -43.65
C ILE A 544 -37.75 -43.50 -43.36
N ARG A 545 -37.59 -44.82 -43.18
CA ARG A 545 -38.66 -45.73 -42.79
C ARG A 545 -39.04 -45.54 -41.31
N PRO A 546 -40.24 -45.99 -40.88
CA PRO A 546 -40.64 -45.93 -39.47
C PRO A 546 -39.67 -46.64 -38.51
N ASP A 547 -39.13 -47.80 -38.89
CA ASP A 547 -38.13 -48.55 -38.11
C ASP A 547 -36.76 -47.85 -38.08
N ALA A 548 -36.36 -47.24 -39.21
CA ALA A 548 -35.18 -46.39 -39.31
C ALA A 548 -35.27 -45.14 -38.41
N ALA A 549 -36.46 -44.53 -38.32
CA ALA A 549 -36.71 -43.38 -37.45
C ALA A 549 -36.46 -43.74 -35.97
N VAL A 550 -36.94 -44.89 -35.50
CA VAL A 550 -36.70 -45.37 -34.12
C VAL A 550 -35.20 -45.52 -33.83
N GLN A 551 -34.42 -45.97 -34.80
CA GLN A 551 -32.96 -46.07 -34.63
C GLN A 551 -32.28 -44.69 -34.65
N LEU A 552 -32.73 -43.78 -35.51
CA LEU A 552 -32.23 -42.40 -35.54
C LEU A 552 -32.58 -41.62 -34.28
N ASP A 553 -33.73 -41.86 -33.64
CA ASP A 553 -34.08 -41.24 -32.36
C ASP A 553 -33.14 -41.69 -31.23
N LYS A 554 -32.61 -42.92 -31.28
CA LYS A 554 -31.55 -43.35 -30.34
C LYS A 554 -30.25 -42.59 -30.59
N VAL A 555 -29.89 -42.35 -31.85
CA VAL A 555 -28.72 -41.55 -32.24
C VAL A 555 -28.90 -40.09 -31.82
N LEU A 556 -30.12 -39.55 -31.94
CA LEU A 556 -30.48 -38.22 -31.45
C LEU A 556 -30.32 -38.13 -29.93
N ALA A 557 -30.85 -39.09 -29.18
CA ALA A 557 -30.71 -39.15 -27.73
C ALA A 557 -29.22 -39.19 -27.32
N LEU A 558 -28.40 -39.91 -28.08
CA LEU A 558 -26.95 -39.98 -27.89
C LEU A 558 -26.27 -38.62 -28.13
N LEU A 559 -26.59 -37.94 -29.23
CA LEU A 559 -26.01 -36.64 -29.59
C LEU A 559 -26.45 -35.51 -28.66
N ASN A 560 -27.68 -35.59 -28.12
CA ASN A 560 -28.18 -34.69 -27.09
C ASN A 560 -27.51 -34.95 -25.73
N LYS A 561 -27.30 -36.22 -25.38
CA LYS A 561 -26.60 -36.60 -24.15
C LYS A 561 -25.11 -36.20 -24.17
N TYR A 562 -24.47 -36.19 -25.35
CA TYR A 562 -23.05 -35.93 -25.49
C TYR A 562 -22.75 -34.75 -26.44
N PRO A 563 -22.77 -33.48 -25.97
CA PRO A 563 -22.69 -32.28 -26.82
C PRO A 563 -21.40 -32.12 -27.65
N THR A 564 -20.30 -32.78 -27.27
CA THR A 564 -19.02 -32.74 -27.99
C THR A 564 -18.83 -33.89 -28.99
N LEU A 565 -19.76 -34.86 -29.02
CA LEU A 565 -19.69 -36.02 -29.93
C LEU A 565 -19.97 -35.58 -31.37
N LYS A 566 -19.13 -36.04 -32.31
CA LYS A 566 -19.33 -35.90 -33.75
C LYS A 566 -19.41 -37.28 -34.43
N LEU A 567 -20.30 -37.42 -35.40
CA LEU A 567 -20.57 -38.69 -36.09
C LEU A 567 -20.52 -38.55 -37.62
N GLU A 568 -20.12 -39.62 -38.31
CA GLU A 568 -20.34 -39.81 -39.75
C GLU A 568 -21.43 -40.86 -39.95
N LEU A 569 -22.41 -40.56 -40.81
CA LEU A 569 -23.44 -41.48 -41.28
C LEU A 569 -23.08 -41.92 -42.70
N GLY A 570 -22.58 -43.14 -42.81
CA GLY A 570 -22.09 -43.76 -44.03
C GLY A 570 -23.12 -44.70 -44.66
N SER A 571 -23.68 -44.35 -45.82
CA SER A 571 -24.75 -45.13 -46.46
C SER A 571 -24.24 -45.97 -47.63
N HIS A 572 -24.94 -47.10 -47.88
CA HIS A 572 -24.59 -48.11 -48.86
C HIS A 572 -25.81 -48.56 -49.69
N THR A 573 -25.57 -49.11 -50.87
CA THR A 573 -26.58 -49.77 -51.72
C THR A 573 -26.30 -51.26 -51.85
N ASP A 574 -27.27 -52.00 -52.40
CA ASP A 574 -27.00 -53.32 -52.96
C ASP A 574 -26.38 -53.18 -54.36
N SER A 575 -25.93 -54.30 -54.93
CA SER A 575 -25.20 -54.38 -56.20
C SER A 575 -26.06 -54.24 -57.46
N ARG A 576 -27.37 -53.98 -57.33
CA ARG A 576 -28.27 -53.94 -58.48
C ARG A 576 -28.33 -52.52 -59.01
N GLY A 577 -27.98 -52.37 -60.28
CA GLY A 577 -27.99 -51.08 -61.00
C GLY A 577 -26.58 -50.57 -61.28
N PRO A 578 -26.44 -49.48 -62.06
CA PRO A 578 -25.13 -48.91 -62.37
C PRO A 578 -24.44 -48.32 -61.14
N ASP A 579 -23.12 -48.51 -61.01
CA ASP A 579 -22.31 -48.00 -59.89
C ASP A 579 -22.52 -46.50 -59.62
N ALA A 580 -22.58 -45.69 -60.68
CA ALA A 580 -22.79 -44.25 -60.58
C ALA A 580 -24.17 -43.90 -59.96
N TYR A 581 -25.19 -44.68 -60.30
CA TYR A 581 -26.53 -44.54 -59.73
C TYR A 581 -26.53 -44.96 -58.26
N ASN A 582 -25.88 -46.07 -57.94
CA ASN A 582 -25.74 -46.59 -56.58
C ASN A 582 -24.97 -45.62 -55.67
N GLN A 583 -23.92 -44.98 -56.19
CA GLN A 583 -23.19 -43.93 -55.50
C GLN A 583 -24.11 -42.74 -55.18
N TRP A 584 -24.85 -42.23 -56.16
CA TRP A 584 -25.82 -41.16 -55.96
C TRP A 584 -26.90 -41.53 -54.93
N LEU A 585 -27.48 -42.73 -55.03
CA LEU A 585 -28.54 -43.21 -54.14
C LEU A 585 -28.04 -43.35 -52.69
N SER A 586 -26.82 -43.87 -52.50
CA SER A 586 -26.21 -43.96 -51.18
C SER A 586 -25.98 -42.58 -50.56
N GLN A 587 -25.53 -41.59 -51.33
CA GLN A 587 -25.34 -40.23 -50.83
C GLN A 587 -26.67 -39.61 -50.40
N LYS A 588 -27.74 -39.82 -51.18
CA LYS A 588 -29.09 -39.37 -50.80
C LYS A 588 -29.62 -40.01 -49.52
N ARG A 589 -29.27 -41.27 -49.26
CA ARG A 589 -29.60 -41.96 -47.99
C ARG A 589 -28.90 -41.35 -46.79
N ALA A 590 -27.61 -41.03 -46.93
CA ALA A 590 -26.81 -40.42 -45.86
C ALA A 590 -27.31 -39.01 -45.55
N GLU A 591 -27.57 -38.21 -46.60
CA GLU A 591 -28.16 -36.87 -46.49
C GLU A 591 -29.52 -36.91 -45.79
N SER A 592 -30.38 -37.87 -46.13
CA SER A 592 -31.71 -38.01 -45.52
C SER A 592 -31.62 -38.33 -44.02
N ALA A 593 -30.66 -39.17 -43.62
CA ALA A 593 -30.43 -39.50 -42.21
C ALA A 593 -29.86 -38.31 -41.42
N VAL A 594 -28.93 -37.54 -42.02
CA VAL A 594 -28.42 -36.30 -41.42
C VAL A 594 -29.51 -35.24 -41.30
N ALA A 595 -30.29 -35.00 -42.36
CA ALA A 595 -31.40 -34.05 -42.35
C ALA A 595 -32.43 -34.37 -41.26
N TYR A 596 -32.70 -35.66 -41.02
CA TYR A 596 -33.58 -36.11 -39.95
C TYR A 596 -33.10 -35.67 -38.55
N LEU A 597 -31.78 -35.71 -38.30
CA LEU A 597 -31.17 -35.31 -37.02
C LEU A 597 -31.05 -33.79 -36.89
N ILE A 598 -30.70 -33.08 -37.96
CA ILE A 598 -30.66 -31.60 -37.98
C ILE A 598 -32.06 -31.03 -37.71
N GLY A 599 -33.09 -31.59 -38.35
CA GLY A 599 -34.48 -31.21 -38.14
C GLY A 599 -34.98 -31.40 -36.69
N ARG A 600 -34.22 -32.11 -35.85
CA ARG A 600 -34.50 -32.33 -34.42
C ARG A 600 -33.51 -31.62 -33.49
N GLY A 601 -32.76 -30.65 -34.01
CA GLY A 601 -31.94 -29.72 -33.22
C GLY A 601 -30.46 -30.07 -33.08
N ILE A 602 -29.95 -31.07 -33.81
CA ILE A 602 -28.50 -31.34 -33.83
C ILE A 602 -27.81 -30.35 -34.79
N ALA A 603 -26.74 -29.71 -34.30
CA ALA A 603 -25.93 -28.81 -35.11
C ALA A 603 -25.24 -29.55 -36.26
N GLU A 604 -25.29 -28.97 -37.46
CA GLU A 604 -24.70 -29.53 -38.69
C GLU A 604 -23.19 -29.83 -38.55
N SER A 605 -22.45 -29.01 -37.79
CA SER A 605 -21.01 -29.22 -37.52
C SER A 605 -20.68 -30.51 -36.77
N ARG A 606 -21.68 -31.23 -36.25
CA ARG A 606 -21.52 -32.44 -35.46
C ARG A 606 -21.81 -33.73 -36.23
N ILE A 607 -22.35 -33.64 -37.45
CA ILE A 607 -22.75 -34.83 -38.21
C ILE A 607 -22.38 -34.69 -39.68
N LYS A 608 -21.79 -35.75 -40.24
CA LYS A 608 -21.30 -35.78 -41.63
C LYS A 608 -22.01 -36.89 -42.41
N ALA A 609 -22.56 -36.57 -43.58
CA ALA A 609 -23.13 -37.54 -44.50
C ALA A 609 -22.06 -38.04 -45.49
N ASN A 610 -21.99 -39.35 -45.73
CA ASN A 610 -21.14 -39.92 -46.78
C ASN A 610 -21.79 -41.12 -47.47
N GLY A 611 -21.88 -41.11 -48.80
CA GLY A 611 -22.34 -42.23 -49.63
C GLY A 611 -21.18 -43.08 -50.14
N TYR A 612 -21.29 -44.40 -50.03
CA TYR A 612 -20.27 -45.35 -50.50
C TYR A 612 -20.71 -46.22 -51.67
N GLY A 613 -21.94 -46.05 -52.17
CA GLY A 613 -22.54 -46.89 -53.20
C GLY A 613 -22.49 -48.37 -52.83
N GLU A 614 -22.16 -49.21 -53.80
CA GLU A 614 -21.97 -50.65 -53.64
C GLU A 614 -20.52 -51.05 -53.34
N SER A 615 -19.60 -50.09 -53.16
CA SER A 615 -18.16 -50.38 -53.00
C SER A 615 -17.79 -51.12 -51.70
N ARG A 616 -18.74 -51.23 -50.75
CA ARG A 616 -18.56 -51.83 -49.42
C ARG A 616 -19.74 -52.74 -49.07
N LEU A 617 -19.88 -53.84 -49.78
CA LEU A 617 -20.87 -54.89 -49.48
C LEU A 617 -20.51 -55.65 -48.20
N VAL A 618 -21.50 -56.10 -47.45
CA VAL A 618 -21.33 -56.92 -46.23
C VAL A 618 -21.45 -58.42 -46.51
N ASN A 619 -21.74 -58.80 -47.75
CA ASN A 619 -21.87 -60.18 -48.19
C ASN A 619 -21.37 -60.35 -49.63
N HIS A 620 -21.51 -61.56 -50.16
CA HIS A 620 -20.99 -61.97 -51.47
C HIS A 620 -21.79 -61.44 -52.67
N CYS A 621 -22.81 -60.60 -52.47
CA CYS A 621 -23.73 -60.17 -53.51
C CYS A 621 -23.16 -59.08 -54.42
N SER A 622 -22.08 -59.35 -55.14
CA SER A 622 -21.49 -58.43 -56.13
C SER A 622 -22.24 -58.48 -57.47
N ASN A 623 -21.85 -57.63 -58.43
CA ASN A 623 -22.47 -57.54 -59.75
C ASN A 623 -22.46 -58.90 -60.46
N GLY A 624 -23.62 -59.33 -60.95
CA GLY A 624 -23.80 -60.62 -61.63
C GLY A 624 -23.99 -61.84 -60.71
N VAL A 625 -23.91 -61.68 -59.38
CA VAL A 625 -24.14 -62.77 -58.42
C VAL A 625 -25.62 -62.84 -58.05
N SER A 626 -26.20 -64.04 -58.12
CA SER A 626 -27.58 -64.28 -57.70
C SER A 626 -27.67 -64.33 -56.17
N CYS A 627 -28.47 -63.43 -55.59
CA CYS A 627 -28.65 -63.32 -54.15
C CYS A 627 -30.12 -63.22 -53.77
N SER A 628 -30.43 -63.60 -52.53
CA SER A 628 -31.77 -63.45 -51.97
C SER A 628 -32.12 -61.99 -51.68
N VAL A 629 -33.42 -61.71 -51.54
CA VAL A 629 -33.92 -60.38 -51.15
C VAL A 629 -33.36 -59.93 -49.80
N ALA A 630 -33.19 -60.87 -48.86
CA ALA A 630 -32.64 -60.60 -47.53
C ALA A 630 -31.16 -60.19 -47.59
N GLU A 631 -30.38 -60.84 -48.44
CA GLU A 631 -28.96 -60.51 -48.62
C GLU A 631 -28.77 -59.15 -49.29
N HIS A 632 -29.60 -58.81 -50.28
CA HIS A 632 -29.60 -57.45 -50.82
C HIS A 632 -30.06 -56.43 -49.77
N GLN A 633 -31.02 -56.76 -48.89
CA GLN A 633 -31.47 -55.87 -47.82
C GLN A 633 -30.37 -55.54 -46.82
N ALA A 634 -29.53 -56.52 -46.48
CA ALA A 634 -28.40 -56.32 -45.59
C ALA A 634 -27.42 -55.26 -46.12
N ASN A 635 -27.24 -55.16 -47.44
CA ASN A 635 -26.36 -54.16 -48.06
C ASN A 635 -26.96 -52.75 -48.10
N ARG A 636 -28.29 -52.62 -48.21
CA ARG A 636 -29.02 -51.33 -48.22
C ARG A 636 -29.10 -50.72 -46.82
N ARG A 637 -27.96 -50.26 -46.30
CA ARG A 637 -27.79 -49.83 -44.92
C ARG A 637 -27.09 -48.48 -44.76
N THR A 638 -27.19 -47.87 -43.59
CA THR A 638 -26.30 -46.81 -43.11
C THR A 638 -25.60 -47.29 -41.86
N GLU A 639 -24.28 -47.19 -41.87
CA GLU A 639 -23.39 -47.40 -40.73
C GLU A 639 -23.07 -46.04 -40.10
N ILE A 640 -22.96 -46.01 -38.77
CA ILE A 640 -22.68 -44.78 -38.03
C ILE A 640 -21.36 -44.97 -37.29
N LYS A 641 -20.45 -44.01 -37.41
CA LYS A 641 -19.15 -44.04 -36.72
C LYS A 641 -18.78 -42.68 -36.16
N LYS A 642 -17.93 -42.68 -35.14
CA LYS A 642 -17.37 -41.45 -34.56
C LYS A 642 -16.33 -40.83 -35.49
N ILE A 643 -16.26 -39.51 -35.48
CA ILE A 643 -15.21 -38.71 -36.14
C ILE A 643 -14.65 -37.67 -35.17
N ASN A 644 -13.41 -37.24 -35.40
CA ASN A 644 -12.69 -36.29 -34.54
C ASN A 644 -13.10 -34.83 -34.77
#